data_AF-A0A412IKR8-F1
#
_entry.id   AF-A0A412IKR8-F1
#
_cell.length_a   1.000
_cell.length_b   1.000
_cell.length_c   1.000
_cell.angle_alpha   90.00
_cell.angle_beta   90.00
_cell.angle_gamma   90.00
#
_symmetry.space_group_name_H-M   'P 1'
#
loop_
_entity.id
_entity.type
_entity.pdbx_description
1 polymer ?
#
loop_
_entity_poly.entity_id
_entity_poly.type
_entity_poly.pdbx_seq_one_letter_code
_entity_poly.pdbx_strand_id
1 'polypeptide(L)'
;MKKMSKFWTVLLIGGLFLGMSGCTKDDIDDIRKELQEHGSRLTSLEEWQQSVNTNIASLQGLISALEDKDYVTGVTSLEDGTGYVISFLKSGNMTIKHGEKGETGVSPVISVKQDDNDGKYYWTVNGQWLLDGDNKIPVTGEKGETGDKGADAVAPQVRINAGTNEWEISTDGGTNWTTTGVKATGDQGDAIFAKDGVDNTHEDYVVFTLADGTAKIKLPKYQELYIKFSDDSYDTFYISETANEIELVLPSSLTEKDYTSLVATVTSSEGFAADIATRSAATSGWSVKIIQPTFTEGVLSGNAKVKLSLPENKTDYKALLKVTVIDTKGQEHSASRIVWYQGTVIIDNPNGSLSGLVTDPATVEQLSVIGTLTDSDFQFIREKMNSLEVLDLSRATITKLPQRALAFYQSMNLTSNSTLHTVILPEGLTTIGNSAFAECTRLEYVNIPSTVTTLGRWMFENSTKVASVIIPNGVTEIPASCFYKAGLTSIEIPTNVTSIGGWAFEGCPFTDIVIPSSVKSIGSGAFGCFDDETPTLRSVTIKTGGVTEIPADCFIYQVNLTTVSLPDDITSIGSDAFCLCPLQVGGGKLVLPSQLKTVGPRAFSSSNSNITSIAFPEGLEEIGESAFASISKIKEVTLPASLKKLADCAFCWSTSSGYVEKLTFKGSEPPQVTYMTDYDGNLLSPNVSYMQQCKVYVPATAIETYKASVWFTGTDAYDKPGVYPKGQLYFNADNLSAITE
;
A
#
# COMPACT_ATOMS: atom_id res chain seq x y z
N MET A 1 -12.75 -22.06 -47.13
CA MET A 1 -12.38 -21.97 -48.57
C MET A 1 -10.86 -21.87 -48.84
N LYS A 2 -9.96 -22.01 -47.84
CA LYS A 2 -8.50 -21.89 -48.00
C LYS A 2 -7.74 -23.16 -48.48
N LYS A 3 -8.42 -24.28 -48.77
CA LYS A 3 -7.78 -25.53 -49.25
C LYS A 3 -7.80 -25.72 -50.78
N MET A 4 -8.50 -24.88 -51.54
CA MET A 4 -8.67 -25.08 -53.00
C MET A 4 -7.74 -24.25 -53.90
N SER A 5 -7.15 -23.13 -53.46
CA SER A 5 -6.28 -22.33 -54.35
C SER A 5 -4.82 -22.81 -54.40
N LYS A 6 -4.31 -23.46 -53.34
CA LYS A 6 -2.94 -24.02 -53.32
C LYS A 6 -2.75 -25.19 -54.29
N PHE A 7 -3.82 -25.90 -54.67
CA PHE A 7 -3.73 -27.03 -55.58
C PHE A 7 -3.64 -26.61 -57.07
N TRP A 8 -4.18 -25.45 -57.43
CA TRP A 8 -4.14 -24.94 -58.80
C TRP A 8 -2.86 -24.18 -59.15
N THR A 9 -2.15 -23.64 -58.16
CA THR A 9 -0.92 -22.87 -58.38
C THR A 9 0.29 -23.80 -58.65
N VAL A 10 0.30 -25.00 -58.05
CA VAL A 10 1.37 -26.00 -58.24
C VAL A 10 1.28 -26.69 -59.62
N LEU A 11 0.08 -26.77 -60.20
CA LEU A 11 -0.16 -27.43 -61.50
C LEU A 11 0.18 -26.54 -62.70
N LEU A 12 0.20 -25.21 -62.53
CA LEU A 12 0.57 -24.26 -63.58
C LEU A 12 2.09 -24.04 -63.71
N ILE A 13 2.87 -24.34 -62.65
CA ILE A 13 4.34 -24.21 -62.66
C ILE A 13 5.02 -25.47 -63.23
N GLY A 14 4.34 -26.63 -63.23
CA GLY A 14 4.84 -27.87 -63.84
C GLY A 14 4.82 -27.91 -65.37
N GLY A 15 4.16 -26.94 -66.02
CA GLY A 15 3.97 -26.91 -67.48
C GLY A 15 4.88 -25.97 -68.28
N LEU A 16 5.77 -25.21 -67.62
CA LEU A 16 6.61 -24.18 -68.26
C LEU A 16 8.11 -24.41 -68.04
N PHE A 17 8.52 -25.68 -67.88
CA PHE A 17 9.93 -26.10 -67.79
C PHE A 17 10.54 -26.54 -69.13
N LEU A 18 9.95 -26.15 -70.26
CA LEU A 18 10.51 -26.40 -71.58
C LEU A 18 10.51 -25.11 -72.41
N GLY A 19 11.60 -24.36 -72.27
CA GLY A 19 11.94 -23.27 -73.17
C GLY A 19 12.18 -21.94 -72.48
N MET A 20 13.35 -21.78 -71.86
CA MET A 20 14.23 -20.59 -71.97
C MET A 20 15.39 -20.77 -70.99
N SER A 21 16.53 -21.16 -71.55
CA SER A 21 17.85 -21.06 -70.94
C SER A 21 18.14 -19.59 -70.64
N GLY A 22 18.30 -19.22 -69.37
CA GLY A 22 18.69 -17.86 -69.00
C GLY A 22 18.66 -17.49 -67.52
N CYS A 23 17.93 -18.20 -66.65
CA CYS A 23 18.00 -17.89 -65.21
C CYS A 23 19.17 -18.64 -64.56
N THR A 24 20.15 -17.89 -64.06
CA THR A 24 21.16 -18.45 -63.17
C THR A 24 20.52 -18.74 -61.81
N LYS A 25 21.15 -19.62 -61.01
CA LYS A 25 20.65 -19.99 -59.68
C LYS A 25 20.52 -18.78 -58.76
N ASP A 26 21.38 -17.78 -58.97
CA ASP A 26 21.47 -16.55 -58.19
C ASP A 26 20.25 -15.65 -58.44
N ASP A 27 19.76 -15.54 -59.69
CA ASP A 27 18.54 -14.76 -60.03
C ASP A 27 17.29 -15.29 -59.32
N ILE A 28 17.21 -16.62 -59.17
CA ILE A 28 16.08 -17.28 -58.50
C ILE A 28 16.18 -17.12 -56.98
N ASP A 29 17.38 -17.08 -56.43
CA ASP A 29 17.60 -16.93 -54.98
C ASP A 29 17.36 -15.48 -54.53
N ASP A 30 17.71 -14.48 -55.34
CA ASP A 30 17.40 -13.06 -55.09
C ASP A 30 15.89 -12.76 -55.18
N ILE A 31 15.20 -13.27 -56.20
CA ILE A 31 13.73 -13.16 -56.29
C ILE A 31 13.05 -13.84 -55.10
N ARG A 32 13.56 -14.98 -54.61
CA ARG A 32 13.03 -15.61 -53.40
C ARG A 32 13.24 -14.76 -52.15
N LYS A 33 14.38 -14.07 -52.05
CA LYS A 33 14.69 -13.18 -50.93
C LYS A 33 13.76 -11.97 -50.93
N GLU A 34 13.54 -11.32 -52.07
CA GLU A 34 12.58 -10.22 -52.20
C GLU A 34 11.14 -10.69 -51.94
N LEU A 35 10.75 -11.87 -52.44
CA LEU A 35 9.44 -12.45 -52.18
C LEU A 35 9.24 -12.75 -50.68
N GLN A 36 10.29 -13.18 -49.98
CA GLN A 36 10.28 -13.44 -48.55
C GLN A 36 10.18 -12.13 -47.75
N GLU A 37 10.94 -11.09 -48.13
CA GLU A 37 10.86 -9.76 -47.51
C GLU A 37 9.49 -9.09 -47.73
N HIS A 38 8.93 -9.16 -48.94
CA HIS A 38 7.58 -8.70 -49.23
C HIS A 38 6.51 -9.51 -48.49
N GLY A 39 6.69 -10.83 -48.37
CA GLY A 39 5.82 -11.69 -47.57
C GLY A 39 5.82 -11.31 -46.08
N SER A 40 7.00 -11.01 -45.52
CA SER A 40 7.13 -10.53 -44.14
C SER A 40 6.44 -9.17 -43.95
N ARG A 41 6.65 -8.22 -44.86
CA ARG A 41 5.99 -6.90 -44.80
C ARG A 41 4.47 -7.00 -44.91
N LEU A 42 3.96 -7.87 -45.78
CA LEU A 42 2.52 -8.10 -45.90
C LEU A 42 1.94 -8.68 -44.62
N THR A 43 2.64 -9.64 -44.00
CA THR A 43 2.23 -10.24 -42.72
C THR A 43 2.13 -9.17 -41.63
N SER A 44 3.14 -8.31 -41.49
CA SER A 44 3.12 -7.23 -40.49
C SER A 44 2.01 -6.20 -40.76
N LEU A 45 1.70 -5.91 -42.02
CA LEU A 45 0.58 -5.03 -42.39
C LEU A 45 -0.78 -5.64 -42.06
N GLU A 46 -0.95 -6.94 -42.30
CA GLU A 46 -2.18 -7.68 -41.95
C GLU A 46 -2.38 -7.71 -40.42
N GLU A 47 -1.31 -7.94 -39.66
CA GLU A 47 -1.34 -7.91 -38.19
C GLU A 47 -1.68 -6.50 -37.64
N TRP A 48 -1.08 -5.46 -38.22
CA TRP A 48 -1.39 -4.07 -37.87
C TRP A 48 -2.86 -3.71 -38.15
N GLN A 49 -3.37 -4.08 -39.33
CA GLN A 49 -4.77 -3.85 -39.70
C GLN A 49 -5.74 -4.55 -38.74
N GLN A 50 -5.43 -5.78 -38.32
CA GLN A 50 -6.24 -6.52 -37.37
C GLN A 50 -6.26 -5.83 -35.99
N SER A 51 -5.12 -5.30 -35.55
CA SER A 51 -5.01 -4.55 -34.30
C SER A 51 -5.85 -3.26 -34.34
N VAL A 52 -5.74 -2.48 -35.41
CA VAL A 52 -6.50 -1.23 -35.59
C VAL A 52 -8.02 -1.48 -35.63
N ASN A 53 -8.47 -2.50 -36.35
CA ASN A 53 -9.89 -2.85 -36.40
C ASN A 53 -10.44 -3.25 -35.02
N THR A 54 -9.63 -3.94 -34.22
CA THR A 54 -9.98 -4.31 -32.85
C THR A 54 -10.15 -3.06 -31.97
N ASN A 55 -9.22 -2.10 -32.06
CA ASN A 55 -9.30 -0.86 -31.31
C ASN A 55 -10.52 0.01 -31.71
N ILE A 56 -10.82 0.11 -33.01
CA ILE A 56 -12.00 0.84 -33.51
C ILE A 56 -13.30 0.24 -32.93
N ALA A 57 -13.44 -1.09 -32.96
CA ALA A 57 -14.62 -1.76 -32.41
C ALA A 57 -14.77 -1.53 -30.90
N SER A 58 -13.67 -1.56 -30.15
CA SER A 58 -13.67 -1.31 -28.71
C SER A 58 -14.00 0.16 -28.37
N LEU A 59 -13.55 1.13 -29.16
CA LEU A 59 -13.93 2.54 -28.98
C LEU A 59 -15.41 2.78 -29.26
N GLN A 60 -15.97 2.12 -30.29
CA GLN A 60 -17.40 2.17 -30.56
C GLN A 60 -18.23 1.59 -29.41
N GLY A 61 -17.80 0.45 -28.85
CA GLY A 61 -18.46 -0.13 -27.69
C GLY A 61 -18.39 0.76 -26.45
N LEU A 62 -17.28 1.49 -26.24
CA LEU A 62 -17.13 2.43 -25.13
C LEU A 62 -18.15 3.58 -25.22
N ILE A 63 -18.37 4.10 -26.42
CA ILE A 63 -19.37 5.13 -26.69
C ILE A 63 -20.78 4.58 -26.42
N SER A 64 -21.10 3.37 -26.90
CA SER A 64 -22.40 2.76 -26.62
C SER A 64 -22.62 2.52 -25.12
N ALA A 65 -21.60 2.06 -24.38
CA ALA A 65 -21.68 1.88 -22.94
C ALA A 65 -21.92 3.22 -22.20
N LEU A 66 -21.32 4.32 -22.66
CA LEU A 66 -21.58 5.67 -22.16
C LEU A 66 -23.03 6.12 -22.43
N GLU A 67 -23.52 5.91 -23.65
CA GLU A 67 -24.89 6.26 -24.04
C GLU A 67 -25.94 5.46 -23.24
N ASP A 68 -25.67 4.18 -23.00
CA ASP A 68 -26.55 3.26 -22.27
C ASP A 68 -26.43 3.35 -20.73
N LYS A 69 -25.59 4.28 -20.24
CA LYS A 69 -25.25 4.43 -18.81
C LYS A 69 -24.89 3.08 -18.19
N ASP A 70 -24.03 2.33 -18.87
CA ASP A 70 -23.56 1.03 -18.41
C ASP A 70 -22.48 1.18 -17.35
N TYR A 71 -22.30 0.12 -16.56
CA TYR A 71 -21.44 0.11 -15.39
C TYR A 71 -20.19 -0.74 -15.63
N VAL A 72 -19.02 -0.22 -15.26
CA VAL A 72 -17.76 -0.96 -15.31
C VAL A 72 -17.75 -2.00 -14.19
N THR A 73 -17.51 -3.27 -14.54
CA THR A 73 -17.41 -4.40 -13.60
C THR A 73 -15.96 -4.83 -13.38
N GLY A 74 -15.01 -4.40 -14.22
CA GLY A 74 -13.59 -4.70 -14.06
C GLY A 74 -12.70 -4.00 -15.06
N VAL A 75 -11.43 -3.81 -14.70
CA VAL A 75 -10.36 -3.34 -15.58
C VAL A 75 -9.11 -4.16 -15.32
N THR A 76 -8.57 -4.80 -16.35
CA THR A 76 -7.39 -5.65 -16.25
C THR A 76 -6.39 -5.27 -17.33
N SER A 77 -5.12 -5.06 -16.97
CA SER A 77 -4.04 -4.88 -17.96
C SER A 77 -3.82 -6.18 -18.74
N LEU A 78 -3.47 -6.07 -20.02
CA LEU A 78 -3.00 -7.22 -20.81
C LEU A 78 -1.63 -7.69 -20.28
N GLU A 79 -1.39 -9.01 -20.31
CA GLU A 79 -0.17 -9.64 -19.76
C GLU A 79 1.12 -9.14 -20.42
N ASP A 80 1.04 -8.72 -21.67
CA ASP A 80 2.14 -8.17 -22.46
C ASP A 80 2.36 -6.66 -22.26
N GLY A 81 1.55 -6.01 -21.39
CA GLY A 81 1.59 -4.57 -21.13
C GLY A 81 1.05 -3.72 -22.28
N THR A 82 0.51 -4.34 -23.33
CA THR A 82 0.10 -3.64 -24.56
C THR A 82 -1.31 -3.08 -24.50
N GLY A 83 -2.00 -3.06 -23.36
CA GLY A 83 -3.36 -2.53 -23.29
C GLY A 83 -4.16 -2.92 -22.06
N TYR A 84 -5.48 -2.75 -22.16
CA TYR A 84 -6.44 -3.04 -21.10
C TYR A 84 -7.65 -3.81 -21.64
N VAL A 85 -8.22 -4.67 -20.81
CA VAL A 85 -9.58 -5.21 -20.94
C VAL A 85 -10.47 -4.48 -19.94
N ILE A 86 -11.54 -3.87 -20.44
CA ILE A 86 -12.56 -3.19 -19.63
C ILE A 86 -13.85 -4.01 -19.72
N SER A 87 -14.33 -4.48 -18.58
CA SER A 87 -15.57 -5.26 -18.47
C SER A 87 -16.74 -4.36 -18.08
N PHE A 88 -17.85 -4.53 -18.78
CA PHE A 88 -19.11 -3.83 -18.52
C PHE A 88 -20.23 -4.80 -18.16
N LEU A 89 -21.19 -4.33 -17.38
CA LEU A 89 -22.32 -5.14 -16.93
C LEU A 89 -23.23 -5.57 -18.08
N LYS A 90 -23.59 -4.66 -19.01
CA LYS A 90 -24.50 -4.96 -20.13
C LYS A 90 -23.73 -5.23 -21.43
N SER A 91 -22.70 -4.43 -21.72
CA SER A 91 -21.98 -4.45 -23.00
C SER A 91 -20.87 -5.50 -23.08
N GLY A 92 -20.56 -6.20 -21.98
CA GLY A 92 -19.52 -7.23 -21.93
C GLY A 92 -18.09 -6.65 -21.94
N ASN A 93 -17.12 -7.42 -22.43
CA ASN A 93 -15.71 -7.04 -22.37
C ASN A 93 -15.27 -6.28 -23.63
N MET A 94 -14.45 -5.25 -23.44
CA MET A 94 -13.81 -4.48 -24.49
C MET A 94 -12.29 -4.47 -24.31
N THR A 95 -11.54 -4.65 -25.40
CA THR A 95 -10.07 -4.72 -25.36
C THR A 95 -9.48 -3.55 -26.11
N ILE A 96 -8.69 -2.73 -25.44
CA ILE A 96 -8.02 -1.56 -26.01
C ILE A 96 -6.51 -1.81 -25.96
N LYS A 97 -5.83 -1.77 -27.12
CA LYS A 97 -4.38 -1.93 -27.25
C LYS A 97 -3.66 -0.62 -27.54
N HIS A 98 -2.48 -0.43 -26.97
CA HIS A 98 -1.49 0.61 -27.29
C HIS A 98 -0.80 0.30 -28.64
N GLY A 99 -0.28 1.33 -29.32
CA GLY A 99 0.58 1.14 -30.50
C GLY A 99 2.01 0.74 -30.13
N GLU A 100 2.67 -0.10 -30.95
CA GLU A 100 4.08 -0.47 -30.78
C GLU A 100 5.02 0.43 -31.59
N LYS A 101 6.26 0.58 -31.12
CA LYS A 101 7.33 1.33 -31.81
C LYS A 101 7.85 0.52 -33.00
N GLY A 102 7.83 1.08 -34.21
CA GLY A 102 8.43 0.44 -35.38
C GLY A 102 9.96 0.28 -35.28
N GLU A 103 10.50 -0.80 -35.85
CA GLU A 103 11.95 -1.04 -35.93
C GLU A 103 12.66 -0.10 -36.91
N THR A 104 13.96 0.11 -36.72
CA THR A 104 14.78 0.98 -37.59
C THR A 104 15.09 0.28 -38.91
N GLY A 105 14.70 0.87 -40.04
CA GLY A 105 15.05 0.36 -41.37
C GLY A 105 16.46 0.77 -41.82
N VAL A 106 17.13 -0.07 -42.62
CA VAL A 106 18.41 0.27 -43.27
C VAL A 106 18.13 0.87 -44.65
N SER A 107 18.61 2.10 -44.90
CA SER A 107 18.49 2.73 -46.23
C SER A 107 19.59 2.22 -47.17
N PRO A 108 19.27 1.78 -48.40
CA PRO A 108 20.29 1.38 -49.37
C PRO A 108 21.12 2.59 -49.85
N VAL A 109 22.41 2.36 -50.12
CA VAL A 109 23.36 3.41 -50.55
C VAL A 109 23.40 3.49 -52.07
N ILE A 110 22.85 4.57 -52.63
CA ILE A 110 22.94 4.83 -54.07
C ILE A 110 24.22 5.60 -54.38
N SER A 111 25.03 5.14 -55.33
CA SER A 111 26.26 5.81 -55.77
C SER A 111 26.43 5.76 -57.29
N VAL A 112 27.38 6.52 -57.81
CA VAL A 112 27.79 6.49 -59.22
C VAL A 112 29.22 5.98 -59.31
N LYS A 113 29.48 5.03 -60.22
CA LYS A 113 30.80 4.45 -60.43
C LYS A 113 31.14 4.32 -61.92
N GLN A 114 32.39 4.60 -62.29
CA GLN A 114 32.88 4.38 -63.66
C GLN A 114 33.13 2.88 -63.92
N ASP A 115 32.71 2.38 -65.07
CA ASP A 115 33.10 1.05 -65.54
C ASP A 115 34.45 1.12 -66.25
N ASP A 116 35.42 0.37 -65.73
CA ASP A 116 36.79 0.33 -66.24
C ASP A 116 36.88 -0.16 -67.70
N ASN A 117 35.87 -0.89 -68.19
CA ASN A 117 35.90 -1.49 -69.52
C ASN A 117 35.47 -0.53 -70.64
N ASP A 118 34.50 0.36 -70.37
CA ASP A 118 33.96 1.28 -71.38
C ASP A 118 34.11 2.76 -71.01
N GLY A 119 34.62 3.06 -69.81
CA GLY A 119 34.86 4.40 -69.32
C GLY A 119 33.60 5.19 -68.98
N LYS A 120 32.41 4.58 -68.97
CA LYS A 120 31.14 5.26 -68.69
C LYS A 120 30.73 5.11 -67.23
N TYR A 121 29.92 6.05 -66.76
CA TYR A 121 29.41 6.05 -65.39
C TYR A 121 28.02 5.41 -65.30
N TYR A 122 27.88 4.51 -64.32
CA TYR A 122 26.64 3.77 -64.06
C TYR A 122 26.20 3.95 -62.60
N TRP A 123 24.90 3.86 -62.36
CA TRP A 123 24.35 3.86 -61.01
C TRP A 123 24.73 2.55 -60.30
N THR A 124 24.92 2.63 -58.99
CA THR A 124 25.19 1.50 -58.11
C THR A 124 24.31 1.57 -56.86
N VAL A 125 23.98 0.40 -56.31
CA VAL A 125 23.33 0.25 -55.02
C VAL A 125 24.23 -0.60 -54.13
N ASN A 126 24.63 -0.06 -52.98
CA ASN A 126 25.57 -0.70 -52.05
C ASN A 126 26.88 -1.16 -52.73
N GLY A 127 27.36 -0.38 -53.71
CA GLY A 127 28.59 -0.65 -54.46
C GLY A 127 28.48 -1.70 -55.57
N GLN A 128 27.32 -2.32 -55.75
CA GLN A 128 27.01 -3.20 -56.89
C GLN A 128 26.34 -2.40 -58.01
N TRP A 129 26.53 -2.79 -59.26
CA TRP A 129 25.87 -2.13 -60.39
C TRP A 129 24.35 -2.20 -60.24
N LEU A 130 23.68 -1.06 -60.40
CA LEU A 130 22.24 -1.05 -60.56
C LEU A 130 21.96 -1.50 -62.00
N LEU A 131 21.24 -2.60 -62.15
CA LEU A 131 20.96 -3.22 -63.43
C LEU A 131 19.47 -3.09 -63.78
N ASP A 132 19.18 -2.92 -65.07
CA ASP A 132 17.87 -3.12 -65.67
C ASP A 132 17.96 -4.37 -66.56
N GLY A 133 17.51 -5.51 -66.04
CA GLY A 133 17.88 -6.83 -66.56
C GLY A 133 19.39 -7.07 -66.40
N ASP A 134 20.07 -7.44 -67.49
CA ASP A 134 21.53 -7.64 -67.51
C ASP A 134 22.33 -6.36 -67.81
N ASN A 135 21.63 -5.24 -68.07
CA ASN A 135 22.28 -4.01 -68.53
C ASN A 135 22.50 -3.04 -67.37
N LYS A 136 23.73 -2.52 -67.26
CA LYS A 136 24.05 -1.46 -66.29
C LYS A 136 23.27 -0.20 -66.62
N ILE A 137 22.62 0.42 -65.62
CA ILE A 137 21.83 1.63 -65.81
C ILE A 137 22.77 2.84 -65.88
N PRO A 138 22.92 3.50 -67.06
CA PRO A 138 23.85 4.61 -67.21
C PRO A 138 23.35 5.84 -66.47
N VAL A 139 24.28 6.64 -65.96
CA VAL A 139 23.95 7.96 -65.39
C VAL A 139 23.60 8.90 -66.54
N THR A 140 22.36 9.39 -66.60
CA THR A 140 21.89 10.32 -67.63
C THR A 140 21.61 11.70 -67.03
N GLY A 141 22.21 12.75 -67.58
CA GLY A 141 21.78 14.14 -67.40
C GLY A 141 20.78 14.54 -68.49
N GLU A 142 20.14 15.71 -68.38
CA GLU A 142 18.96 16.17 -69.17
C GLU A 142 19.01 16.07 -70.72
N LYS A 143 20.08 15.53 -71.33
CA LYS A 143 20.11 15.18 -72.76
C LYS A 143 20.70 13.82 -73.12
N GLY A 144 20.64 12.79 -72.24
CA GLY A 144 20.57 11.37 -72.63
C GLY A 144 21.66 10.76 -73.55
N GLU A 145 22.68 11.50 -73.95
CA GLU A 145 23.76 11.06 -74.83
C GLU A 145 25.06 11.70 -74.31
N THR A 146 26.08 10.87 -74.07
CA THR A 146 27.41 11.14 -73.48
C THR A 146 27.49 11.06 -71.95
N GLY A 147 27.84 9.85 -71.46
CA GLY A 147 28.26 9.58 -70.08
C GLY A 147 29.69 10.06 -69.80
N ASP A 148 30.04 11.25 -70.27
CA ASP A 148 31.38 11.82 -70.11
C ASP A 148 31.35 13.01 -69.13
N LYS A 149 32.12 12.85 -68.05
CA LYS A 149 32.47 13.83 -66.98
C LYS A 149 31.60 13.87 -65.71
N GLY A 150 31.28 12.70 -65.15
CA GLY A 150 31.05 12.58 -63.71
C GLY A 150 32.35 12.22 -62.97
N ALA A 151 32.45 12.50 -61.67
CA ALA A 151 33.39 11.82 -60.78
C ALA A 151 32.61 10.78 -59.97
N ASP A 152 33.27 9.77 -59.42
CA ASP A 152 32.64 8.88 -58.44
C ASP A 152 32.04 9.74 -57.31
N ALA A 153 30.75 9.53 -57.04
CA ALA A 153 30.02 10.29 -56.04
C ALA A 153 29.02 9.38 -55.34
N VAL A 154 28.89 9.54 -54.04
CA VAL A 154 27.88 8.87 -53.22
C VAL A 154 26.73 9.85 -53.02
N ALA A 155 25.48 9.41 -53.24
CA ALA A 155 24.33 10.25 -52.93
C ALA A 155 24.34 10.60 -51.43
N PRO A 156 23.89 11.80 -51.03
CA PRO A 156 23.83 12.15 -49.62
C PRO A 156 23.02 11.11 -48.83
N GLN A 157 23.60 10.60 -47.75
CA GLN A 157 22.96 9.62 -46.87
C GLN A 157 22.26 10.33 -45.73
N VAL A 158 21.17 9.75 -45.23
CA VAL A 158 20.44 10.26 -44.07
C VAL A 158 20.37 9.20 -42.98
N ARG A 159 20.49 9.61 -41.71
CA ARG A 159 20.29 8.74 -40.54
C ARG A 159 19.66 9.51 -39.39
N ILE A 160 19.25 8.79 -38.35
CA ILE A 160 18.87 9.38 -37.06
C ILE A 160 20.04 9.22 -36.10
N ASN A 161 20.49 10.31 -35.49
CA ASN A 161 21.51 10.28 -34.44
C ASN A 161 20.92 9.63 -33.18
N ALA A 162 21.47 8.50 -32.74
CA ALA A 162 20.95 7.76 -31.59
C ALA A 162 21.05 8.50 -30.24
N GLY A 163 21.98 9.44 -30.10
CA GLY A 163 22.18 10.22 -28.87
C GLY A 163 21.33 11.50 -28.81
N THR A 164 21.11 12.16 -29.96
CA THR A 164 20.36 13.44 -30.00
C THR A 164 18.96 13.31 -30.60
N ASN A 165 18.62 12.20 -31.24
CA ASN A 165 17.36 11.96 -31.94
C ASN A 165 17.07 12.97 -33.07
N GLU A 166 18.11 13.45 -33.74
CA GLU A 166 18.01 14.37 -34.89
C GLU A 166 18.38 13.67 -36.19
N TRP A 167 17.74 14.07 -37.28
CA TRP A 167 18.14 13.67 -38.62
C TRP A 167 19.51 14.25 -38.94
N GLU A 168 20.43 13.42 -39.41
CA GLU A 168 21.75 13.82 -39.89
C GLU A 168 21.87 13.48 -41.37
N ILE A 169 22.56 14.34 -42.11
CA ILE A 169 22.89 14.14 -43.52
C ILE A 169 24.41 14.01 -43.64
N SER A 170 24.86 13.00 -44.36
CA SER A 170 26.25 12.86 -44.82
C SER A 170 26.31 13.08 -46.32
N THR A 171 27.28 13.85 -46.81
CA THR A 171 27.50 14.09 -48.25
C THR A 171 28.76 13.38 -48.77
N ASP A 172 29.44 12.63 -47.92
CA ASP A 172 30.72 11.95 -48.19
C ASP A 172 30.65 10.44 -47.92
N GLY A 173 29.48 9.85 -48.17
CA GLY A 173 29.26 8.41 -48.08
C GLY A 173 29.29 7.85 -46.64
N GLY A 174 28.94 8.67 -45.66
CA GLY A 174 28.76 8.26 -44.27
C GLY A 174 30.00 8.47 -43.40
N THR A 175 31.02 9.16 -43.92
CA THR A 175 32.28 9.44 -43.21
C THR A 175 32.10 10.57 -42.19
N ASN A 176 31.46 11.67 -42.60
CA ASN A 176 31.08 12.78 -41.74
C ASN A 176 29.56 13.00 -41.79
N TRP A 177 28.97 13.31 -40.64
CA TRP A 177 27.53 13.51 -40.48
C TRP A 177 27.25 14.91 -39.94
N THR A 178 26.40 15.64 -40.64
CA THR A 178 25.96 16.98 -40.23
C THR A 178 24.51 16.90 -39.79
N THR A 179 24.24 17.34 -38.57
CA THR A 179 22.87 17.37 -38.04
C THR A 179 22.04 18.44 -38.75
N THR A 180 20.80 18.09 -39.09
CA THR A 180 19.86 19.00 -39.78
C THR A 180 19.14 19.96 -38.83
N GLY A 181 19.25 19.73 -37.50
CA GLY A 181 18.45 20.40 -36.48
C GLY A 181 17.00 19.93 -36.41
N VAL A 182 16.58 19.02 -37.29
CA VAL A 182 15.23 18.44 -37.31
C VAL A 182 15.22 17.18 -36.44
N LYS A 183 14.46 17.20 -35.33
CA LYS A 183 14.23 16.00 -34.53
C LYS A 183 13.48 14.96 -35.36
N ALA A 184 13.93 13.71 -35.28
CA ALA A 184 13.18 12.57 -35.80
C ALA A 184 12.01 12.27 -34.86
N THR A 185 10.94 13.04 -34.98
CA THR A 185 9.67 12.83 -34.26
C THR A 185 8.82 11.84 -35.05
N GLY A 186 9.27 10.58 -35.10
CA GLY A 186 8.31 9.49 -35.28
C GLY A 186 7.55 9.40 -33.97
N ASP A 187 6.32 9.90 -33.94
CA ASP A 187 5.48 9.83 -32.75
C ASP A 187 5.42 8.37 -32.28
N GLN A 188 5.44 8.18 -30.96
CA GLN A 188 5.17 6.90 -30.33
C GLN A 188 3.91 6.32 -30.99
N GLY A 189 3.80 5.01 -31.20
CA GLY A 189 2.51 4.45 -31.61
C GLY A 189 1.47 4.91 -30.59
N ASP A 190 0.60 5.85 -30.96
CA ASP A 190 -0.12 6.68 -29.98
C ASP A 190 -0.90 5.78 -29.02
N ALA A 191 -0.56 5.84 -27.73
CA ALA A 191 -1.39 5.23 -26.71
C ALA A 191 -2.73 5.98 -26.70
N ILE A 192 -3.85 5.28 -26.53
CA ILE A 192 -5.17 5.93 -26.40
C ILE A 192 -5.29 6.62 -25.03
N PHE A 193 -4.72 6.00 -23.99
CA PHE A 193 -4.65 6.53 -22.63
C PHE A 193 -3.25 6.99 -22.29
N ALA A 194 -3.13 7.96 -21.38
CA ALA A 194 -1.84 8.38 -20.85
C ALA A 194 -1.14 7.20 -20.17
N LYS A 195 0.18 7.30 -19.97
CA LYS A 195 0.89 6.38 -19.07
C LYS A 195 0.21 6.41 -17.70
N ASP A 196 -0.24 5.25 -17.22
CA ASP A 196 -1.05 5.10 -16.00
C ASP A 196 -2.39 5.87 -16.06
N GLY A 197 -2.91 6.13 -17.26
CA GLY A 197 -4.09 6.96 -17.50
C GLY A 197 -5.42 6.32 -17.09
N VAL A 198 -5.43 5.05 -16.70
CA VAL A 198 -6.63 4.35 -16.20
C VAL A 198 -6.54 4.22 -14.69
N ASP A 199 -7.27 5.09 -13.98
CA ASP A 199 -7.37 5.07 -12.53
C ASP A 199 -8.62 4.30 -12.10
N ASN A 200 -8.40 3.10 -11.60
CA ASN A 200 -9.42 2.19 -11.07
C ASN A 200 -9.46 2.20 -9.52
N THR A 201 -8.81 3.15 -8.87
CA THR A 201 -8.71 3.17 -7.40
C THR A 201 -9.93 3.76 -6.70
N HIS A 202 -10.72 4.58 -7.39
CA HIS A 202 -11.92 5.19 -6.82
C HIS A 202 -13.07 4.17 -6.65
N GLU A 203 -13.82 4.27 -5.54
CA GLU A 203 -14.86 3.28 -5.19
C GLU A 203 -16.08 3.32 -6.13
N ASP A 204 -16.51 4.52 -6.53
CA ASP A 204 -17.73 4.70 -7.33
C ASP A 204 -17.53 4.76 -8.85
N TYR A 205 -16.31 5.00 -9.34
CA TYR A 205 -16.05 5.21 -10.76
C TYR A 205 -14.64 4.81 -11.18
N VAL A 206 -14.45 4.60 -12.49
CA VAL A 206 -13.14 4.48 -13.15
C VAL A 206 -12.89 5.75 -13.95
N VAL A 207 -11.69 6.32 -13.83
CA VAL A 207 -11.27 7.51 -14.58
C VAL A 207 -10.30 7.09 -15.68
N PHE A 208 -10.64 7.42 -16.93
CA PHE A 208 -9.78 7.24 -18.09
C PHE A 208 -9.26 8.60 -18.55
N THR A 209 -7.95 8.79 -18.50
CA THR A 209 -7.25 9.99 -18.95
C THR A 209 -6.68 9.71 -20.33
N LEU A 210 -7.08 10.49 -21.33
CA LEU A 210 -6.56 10.36 -22.69
C LEU A 210 -5.05 10.68 -22.74
N ALA A 211 -4.35 10.17 -23.75
CA ALA A 211 -2.89 10.28 -23.84
C ALA A 211 -2.34 11.70 -23.92
N ASP A 212 -3.14 12.66 -24.38
CA ASP A 212 -2.78 14.08 -24.36
C ASP A 212 -2.89 14.73 -22.96
N GLY A 213 -3.40 14.00 -21.97
CA GLY A 213 -3.58 14.45 -20.58
C GLY A 213 -4.70 15.48 -20.38
N THR A 214 -5.43 15.85 -21.43
CA THR A 214 -6.38 16.97 -21.40
C THR A 214 -7.81 16.56 -21.07
N ALA A 215 -8.23 15.36 -21.46
CA ALA A 215 -9.59 14.86 -21.25
C ALA A 215 -9.64 13.67 -20.29
N LYS A 216 -10.63 13.70 -19.37
CA LYS A 216 -10.93 12.62 -18.42
C LYS A 216 -12.35 12.11 -18.64
N ILE A 217 -12.49 10.82 -18.92
CA ILE A 217 -13.77 10.11 -19.01
C ILE A 217 -14.02 9.42 -17.67
N LYS A 218 -15.17 9.67 -17.03
CA LYS A 218 -15.56 8.99 -15.79
C LYS A 218 -16.69 8.00 -16.08
N LEU A 219 -16.50 6.73 -15.73
CA LEU A 219 -17.50 5.68 -15.86
C LEU A 219 -17.87 5.12 -14.49
N PRO A 220 -19.17 5.00 -14.14
CA PRO A 220 -19.58 4.46 -12.84
C PRO A 220 -19.24 2.96 -12.75
N LYS A 221 -18.85 2.51 -11.56
CA LYS A 221 -18.64 1.09 -11.27
C LYS A 221 -19.96 0.41 -10.94
N TYR A 222 -20.08 -0.87 -11.29
CA TYR A 222 -21.24 -1.67 -10.90
C TYR A 222 -21.18 -1.91 -9.38
N GLN A 223 -22.22 -1.48 -8.68
CA GLN A 223 -22.46 -1.87 -7.30
C GLN A 223 -23.79 -2.60 -7.24
N GLU A 224 -23.76 -3.84 -6.72
CA GLU A 224 -24.96 -4.63 -6.51
C GLU A 224 -25.88 -3.91 -5.52
N LEU A 225 -27.19 -3.90 -5.78
CA LEU A 225 -28.14 -3.38 -4.80
C LEU A 225 -28.01 -4.22 -3.52
N TYR A 226 -27.78 -3.56 -2.40
CA TYR A 226 -27.74 -4.22 -1.10
C TYR A 226 -28.51 -3.39 -0.08
N ILE A 227 -28.85 -4.03 1.01
CA ILE A 227 -29.29 -3.37 2.22
C ILE A 227 -28.54 -4.00 3.37
N LYS A 228 -27.96 -3.17 4.22
CA LYS A 228 -27.29 -3.60 5.45
C LYS A 228 -27.64 -2.64 6.57
N PHE A 229 -27.35 -3.03 7.80
CA PHE A 229 -27.45 -2.10 8.91
C PHE A 229 -26.18 -1.23 8.97
N SER A 230 -26.31 0.03 9.42
CA SER A 230 -25.20 0.98 9.51
C SER A 230 -24.11 0.54 10.47
N ASP A 231 -24.51 -0.14 11.53
CA ASP A 231 -23.68 -0.95 12.39
C ASP A 231 -23.92 -2.40 11.96
N ASP A 232 -22.86 -3.15 11.64
CA ASP A 232 -22.85 -4.62 11.40
C ASP A 232 -21.82 -5.32 12.30
N SER A 233 -21.33 -4.63 13.33
CA SER A 233 -20.25 -5.09 14.20
C SER A 233 -20.72 -6.05 15.30
N TYR A 234 -22.04 -6.17 15.51
CA TYR A 234 -22.63 -6.99 16.57
C TYR A 234 -23.71 -7.93 16.01
N ASP A 235 -23.81 -9.14 16.58
CA ASP A 235 -24.86 -10.09 16.20
C ASP A 235 -26.25 -9.70 16.72
N THR A 236 -26.32 -8.71 17.63
CA THR A 236 -27.56 -8.27 18.30
C THR A 236 -27.60 -6.75 18.44
N PHE A 237 -28.74 -6.12 18.17
CA PHE A 237 -29.05 -4.74 18.51
C PHE A 237 -29.72 -4.67 19.88
N TYR A 238 -29.14 -3.92 20.81
CA TYR A 238 -29.77 -3.62 22.09
C TYR A 238 -30.69 -2.41 21.93
N ILE A 239 -31.98 -2.57 22.26
CA ILE A 239 -33.01 -1.55 22.06
C ILE A 239 -33.43 -0.99 23.43
N SER A 240 -33.65 0.32 23.51
CA SER A 240 -34.25 0.98 24.68
C SER A 240 -35.39 1.92 24.26
N GLU A 241 -36.08 2.57 25.20
CA GLU A 241 -37.14 3.53 24.87
C GLU A 241 -36.65 4.69 24.00
N THR A 242 -35.36 5.05 24.12
CA THR A 242 -34.73 6.17 23.42
C THR A 242 -33.79 5.74 22.30
N ALA A 243 -33.23 4.52 22.36
CA ALA A 243 -32.40 3.94 21.31
C ALA A 243 -33.20 2.85 20.57
N ASN A 244 -34.15 3.28 19.75
CA ASN A 244 -35.04 2.39 19.00
C ASN A 244 -35.10 2.69 17.49
N GLU A 245 -34.22 3.55 16.99
CA GLU A 245 -34.05 3.81 15.57
C GLU A 245 -32.72 3.21 15.10
N ILE A 246 -32.77 2.31 14.12
CA ILE A 246 -31.61 1.67 13.51
C ILE A 246 -31.46 2.22 12.10
N GLU A 247 -30.31 2.78 11.79
CA GLU A 247 -30.01 3.33 10.46
C GLU A 247 -29.59 2.23 9.49
N LEU A 248 -30.09 2.32 8.26
CA LEU A 248 -29.84 1.38 7.17
C LEU A 248 -28.88 2.00 6.18
N VAL A 249 -27.98 1.19 5.63
CA VAL A 249 -27.09 1.61 4.55
C VAL A 249 -27.56 0.97 3.26
N LEU A 250 -27.79 1.85 2.29
CA LEU A 250 -28.08 1.56 0.89
C LEU A 250 -26.89 2.06 0.06
N PRO A 251 -26.69 1.56 -1.19
CA PRO A 251 -25.66 2.08 -2.08
C PRO A 251 -25.79 3.59 -2.26
N SER A 252 -24.68 4.33 -2.19
CA SER A 252 -24.64 5.79 -2.40
C SER A 252 -25.11 6.19 -3.80
N SER A 253 -24.96 5.28 -4.77
CA SER A 253 -25.42 5.40 -6.16
C SER A 253 -26.91 5.14 -6.36
N LEU A 254 -27.65 4.72 -5.31
CA LEU A 254 -29.07 4.41 -5.41
C LEU A 254 -29.88 5.63 -5.84
N THR A 255 -30.78 5.42 -6.80
CA THR A 255 -31.78 6.40 -7.24
C THR A 255 -33.20 5.93 -6.89
N GLU A 256 -34.15 6.87 -6.86
CA GLU A 256 -35.56 6.59 -6.59
C GLU A 256 -36.20 5.58 -7.57
N LYS A 257 -35.59 5.37 -8.74
CA LYS A 257 -36.10 4.46 -9.78
C LYS A 257 -35.57 3.03 -9.65
N ASP A 258 -34.60 2.78 -8.77
CA ASP A 258 -33.89 1.49 -8.74
C ASP A 258 -34.59 0.41 -7.89
N TYR A 259 -35.59 0.80 -7.08
CA TYR A 259 -36.34 -0.12 -6.22
C TYR A 259 -37.85 0.16 -6.24
N THR A 260 -38.65 -0.87 -5.94
CA THR A 260 -40.12 -0.80 -5.92
C THR A 260 -40.67 -0.71 -4.50
N SER A 261 -39.98 -1.27 -3.52
CA SER A 261 -40.39 -1.19 -2.12
C SER A 261 -39.24 -1.42 -1.13
N LEU A 262 -39.40 -0.86 0.06
CA LEU A 262 -38.56 -1.09 1.24
C LEU A 262 -39.48 -1.51 2.38
N VAL A 263 -39.24 -2.68 2.96
CA VAL A 263 -40.13 -3.33 3.94
C VAL A 263 -39.32 -3.82 5.15
N ALA A 264 -39.91 -3.76 6.36
CA ALA A 264 -39.30 -4.25 7.58
C ALA A 264 -40.30 -5.10 8.37
N THR A 265 -39.83 -6.20 8.95
CA THR A 265 -40.63 -7.13 9.76
C THR A 265 -39.88 -7.48 11.04
N VAL A 266 -40.62 -7.69 12.13
CA VAL A 266 -40.05 -8.10 13.43
C VAL A 266 -40.80 -9.33 13.93
N THR A 267 -40.06 -10.40 14.22
CA THR A 267 -40.62 -11.71 14.61
C THR A 267 -40.04 -12.15 15.95
N SER A 268 -40.87 -12.45 16.95
CA SER A 268 -40.42 -12.94 18.26
C SER A 268 -40.55 -14.46 18.40
N SER A 269 -39.91 -15.05 19.42
CA SER A 269 -39.79 -16.50 19.63
C SER A 269 -41.06 -17.20 20.16
N GLU A 270 -42.21 -16.53 20.29
CA GLU A 270 -43.52 -17.19 20.54
C GLU A 270 -44.09 -17.89 19.29
N GLY A 271 -43.23 -18.51 18.46
CA GLY A 271 -43.67 -19.25 17.27
C GLY A 271 -42.54 -19.78 16.39
N PHE A 272 -41.74 -20.72 16.88
CA PHE A 272 -41.04 -21.68 16.01
C PHE A 272 -41.90 -22.94 15.87
N ALA A 273 -42.91 -22.90 15.00
CA ALA A 273 -43.58 -24.10 14.48
C ALA A 273 -44.30 -23.81 13.15
N ALA A 274 -43.74 -24.37 12.07
CA ALA A 274 -44.36 -24.81 10.82
C ALA A 274 -45.21 -23.85 9.95
N ASP A 275 -44.69 -23.71 8.72
CA ASP A 275 -45.37 -23.57 7.42
C ASP A 275 -45.73 -22.20 6.84
N ILE A 276 -45.42 -22.06 5.55
CA ILE A 276 -45.67 -20.93 4.67
C ILE A 276 -47.16 -20.95 4.30
N ALA A 277 -48.00 -20.24 5.05
CA ALA A 277 -49.16 -19.52 4.54
C ALA A 277 -49.99 -18.95 5.69
N THR A 278 -50.22 -17.64 5.64
CA THR A 278 -51.32 -16.93 6.31
C THR A 278 -51.42 -17.08 7.83
N ARG A 279 -50.94 -16.07 8.57
CA ARG A 279 -51.80 -15.32 9.49
C ARG A 279 -51.17 -14.02 9.98
N SER A 280 -52.06 -13.07 10.22
CA SER A 280 -51.85 -11.73 10.72
C SER A 280 -51.04 -11.69 12.01
N ALA A 281 -50.37 -10.56 12.24
CA ALA A 281 -49.95 -10.05 13.53
C ALA A 281 -50.74 -10.67 14.69
N ALA A 282 -50.11 -11.60 15.40
CA ALA A 282 -50.58 -12.11 16.66
C ALA A 282 -49.39 -12.13 17.61
N THR A 283 -49.46 -11.22 18.59
CA THR A 283 -48.83 -11.26 19.91
C THR A 283 -47.31 -11.06 20.06
N SER A 284 -46.59 -10.50 19.09
CA SER A 284 -45.34 -9.80 19.44
C SER A 284 -45.70 -8.39 19.90
N GLY A 285 -45.32 -8.00 21.12
CA GLY A 285 -45.48 -6.60 21.57
C GLY A 285 -44.60 -5.60 20.81
N TRP A 286 -43.85 -6.06 19.79
CA TRP A 286 -43.02 -5.23 18.92
C TRP A 286 -43.83 -4.67 17.76
N SER A 287 -43.61 -3.41 17.45
CA SER A 287 -44.02 -2.84 16.15
C SER A 287 -42.83 -2.21 15.45
N VAL A 288 -42.86 -2.17 14.12
CA VAL A 288 -41.76 -1.66 13.29
C VAL A 288 -42.29 -0.66 12.28
N LYS A 289 -41.57 0.45 12.09
CA LYS A 289 -41.87 1.51 11.12
C LYS A 289 -40.63 1.88 10.33
N ILE A 290 -40.77 1.98 9.00
CA ILE A 290 -39.71 2.50 8.13
C ILE A 290 -39.81 4.02 8.00
N ILE A 291 -38.66 4.67 8.10
CA ILE A 291 -38.41 6.03 7.66
C ILE A 291 -37.72 5.91 6.30
N GLN A 292 -38.39 6.37 5.24
CA GLN A 292 -37.91 6.23 3.86
C GLN A 292 -36.62 7.04 3.62
N PRO A 293 -35.76 6.61 2.69
CA PRO A 293 -34.61 7.41 2.27
C PRO A 293 -35.06 8.68 1.57
N THR A 294 -34.18 9.69 1.51
CA THR A 294 -34.45 10.95 0.79
C THR A 294 -33.51 11.12 -0.39
N PHE A 295 -33.99 11.74 -1.46
CA PHE A 295 -33.23 11.97 -2.69
C PHE A 295 -33.22 13.45 -3.04
N THR A 296 -32.05 13.98 -3.38
CA THR A 296 -31.85 15.35 -3.88
C THR A 296 -31.28 15.27 -5.29
N GLU A 297 -31.94 15.89 -6.26
CA GLU A 297 -31.58 15.81 -7.69
C GLU A 297 -31.46 14.37 -8.24
N GLY A 298 -32.19 13.42 -7.65
CA GLY A 298 -32.19 12.01 -8.05
C GLY A 298 -31.07 11.16 -7.45
N VAL A 299 -30.24 11.74 -6.56
CA VAL A 299 -29.17 11.06 -5.83
C VAL A 299 -29.56 10.91 -4.36
N LEU A 300 -29.20 9.78 -3.72
CA LEU A 300 -29.45 9.53 -2.31
C LEU A 300 -28.82 10.63 -1.44
N SER A 301 -29.63 11.32 -0.64
CA SER A 301 -29.21 12.45 0.22
C SER A 301 -29.47 12.22 1.70
N GLY A 302 -30.18 11.14 2.07
CA GLY A 302 -30.38 10.75 3.46
C GLY A 302 -30.81 9.30 3.58
N ASN A 303 -30.19 8.59 4.53
CA ASN A 303 -30.36 7.15 4.73
C ASN A 303 -31.76 6.80 5.27
N ALA A 304 -32.21 5.60 4.91
CA ALA A 304 -33.41 5.02 5.48
C ALA A 304 -33.16 4.58 6.94
N LYS A 305 -34.20 4.56 7.76
CA LYS A 305 -34.12 4.09 9.15
C LYS A 305 -35.29 3.16 9.49
N VAL A 306 -35.08 2.30 10.47
CA VAL A 306 -36.13 1.48 11.06
C VAL A 306 -36.35 1.90 12.50
N LYS A 307 -37.58 2.31 12.83
CA LYS A 307 -37.99 2.61 14.20
C LYS A 307 -38.77 1.43 14.79
N LEU A 308 -38.34 0.98 15.97
CA LEU A 308 -38.98 -0.09 16.73
C LEU A 308 -39.80 0.50 17.88
N SER A 309 -40.97 -0.05 18.15
CA SER A 309 -41.72 0.21 19.38
C SER A 309 -41.62 -1.00 20.30
N LEU A 310 -41.42 -0.73 21.59
CA LEU A 310 -41.15 -1.75 22.60
C LEU A 310 -42.41 -2.44 23.11
N PRO A 311 -42.33 -3.72 23.52
CA PRO A 311 -43.41 -4.40 24.21
C PRO A 311 -43.67 -3.78 25.58
N GLU A 312 -44.92 -3.38 25.85
CA GLU A 312 -45.32 -2.96 27.20
C GLU A 312 -45.14 -4.12 28.21
N ASN A 313 -44.59 -3.82 29.38
CA ASN A 313 -44.53 -4.72 30.55
C ASN A 313 -43.76 -6.05 30.35
N LYS A 314 -42.74 -6.08 29.48
CA LYS A 314 -41.82 -7.22 29.35
C LYS A 314 -40.40 -6.82 29.74
N THR A 315 -39.73 -7.68 30.50
CA THR A 315 -38.30 -7.57 30.80
C THR A 315 -37.60 -8.75 30.12
N ASP A 316 -36.52 -8.49 29.40
CA ASP A 316 -35.72 -9.51 28.69
C ASP A 316 -36.46 -10.22 27.53
N TYR A 317 -36.49 -9.56 26.37
CA TYR A 317 -37.26 -10.00 25.21
C TYR A 317 -36.48 -9.82 23.90
N LYS A 318 -36.28 -10.92 23.17
CA LYS A 318 -35.57 -10.96 21.88
C LYS A 318 -36.55 -11.09 20.71
N ALA A 319 -36.23 -10.44 19.59
CA ALA A 319 -36.92 -10.62 18.31
C ALA A 319 -35.92 -10.59 17.14
N LEU A 320 -36.30 -11.10 15.98
CA LEU A 320 -35.55 -11.00 14.74
C LEU A 320 -36.13 -9.85 13.92
N LEU A 321 -35.34 -8.80 13.68
CA LEU A 321 -35.64 -7.75 12.71
C LEU A 321 -35.12 -8.20 11.33
N LYS A 322 -35.99 -8.21 10.33
CA LYS A 322 -35.63 -8.39 8.92
C LYS A 322 -36.03 -7.14 8.13
N VAL A 323 -35.14 -6.63 7.30
CA VAL A 323 -35.39 -5.50 6.40
C VAL A 323 -35.07 -5.93 4.98
N THR A 324 -35.94 -5.61 4.03
CA THR A 324 -35.88 -6.06 2.64
C THR A 324 -36.12 -4.89 1.69
N VAL A 325 -35.21 -4.67 0.74
CA VAL A 325 -35.41 -3.82 -0.43
C VAL A 325 -35.70 -4.70 -1.65
N ILE A 326 -36.72 -4.33 -2.43
CA ILE A 326 -37.13 -5.06 -3.63
C ILE A 326 -36.79 -4.21 -4.85
N ASP A 327 -35.98 -4.73 -5.75
CA ASP A 327 -35.58 -4.01 -6.96
C ASP A 327 -36.73 -3.90 -8.00
N THR A 328 -36.47 -3.28 -9.15
CA THR A 328 -37.45 -3.15 -10.24
C THR A 328 -37.76 -4.44 -11.00
N LYS A 329 -36.95 -5.48 -10.81
CA LYS A 329 -37.15 -6.82 -11.40
C LYS A 329 -37.87 -7.76 -10.42
N GLY A 330 -38.16 -7.30 -9.20
CA GLY A 330 -38.79 -8.08 -8.14
C GLY A 330 -37.81 -8.94 -7.34
N GLN A 331 -36.51 -8.69 -7.44
CA GLN A 331 -35.48 -9.37 -6.65
C GLN A 331 -35.41 -8.76 -5.24
N GLU A 332 -35.42 -9.62 -4.23
CA GLU A 332 -35.32 -9.22 -2.82
C GLU A 332 -33.87 -9.21 -2.33
N HIS A 333 -33.45 -8.11 -1.72
CA HIS A 333 -32.19 -7.98 -1.00
C HIS A 333 -32.52 -7.70 0.45
N SER A 334 -32.03 -8.53 1.39
CA SER A 334 -32.44 -8.48 2.79
C SER A 334 -31.26 -8.47 3.76
N ALA A 335 -31.44 -7.73 4.87
CA ALA A 335 -30.61 -7.82 6.07
C ALA A 335 -31.47 -8.34 7.23
N SER A 336 -30.88 -9.08 8.17
CA SER A 336 -31.58 -9.53 9.37
C SER A 336 -30.68 -9.50 10.58
N ARG A 337 -31.19 -9.05 11.72
CA ARG A 337 -30.45 -9.04 12.99
C ARG A 337 -31.36 -9.29 14.18
N ILE A 338 -30.81 -9.87 15.24
CA ILE A 338 -31.51 -10.00 16.52
C ILE A 338 -31.62 -8.60 17.14
N VAL A 339 -32.79 -8.27 17.68
CA VAL A 339 -33.02 -7.11 18.54
C VAL A 339 -33.35 -7.61 19.95
N TRP A 340 -32.81 -6.95 20.97
CA TRP A 340 -32.93 -7.38 22.36
C TRP A 340 -33.32 -6.20 23.26
N TYR A 341 -34.41 -6.37 24.01
CA TYR A 341 -34.86 -5.44 25.05
C TYR A 341 -34.74 -6.11 26.44
N GLN A 342 -33.80 -5.66 27.27
CA GLN A 342 -33.64 -6.13 28.64
C GLN A 342 -34.22 -5.08 29.60
N GLY A 343 -35.01 -5.49 30.59
CA GLY A 343 -35.65 -4.56 31.52
C GLY A 343 -34.61 -3.69 32.23
N THR A 344 -34.62 -2.38 31.99
CA THR A 344 -33.59 -1.47 32.47
C THR A 344 -34.04 -0.76 33.76
N VAL A 345 -33.20 -0.72 34.79
CA VAL A 345 -33.43 0.19 35.93
C VAL A 345 -33.16 1.60 35.47
N ILE A 346 -34.22 2.40 35.29
CA ILE A 346 -34.12 3.81 34.91
C ILE A 346 -34.13 4.67 36.18
N ILE A 347 -33.06 5.42 36.40
CA ILE A 347 -32.94 6.35 37.53
C ILE A 347 -32.86 7.79 37.02
N ASP A 348 -33.78 8.63 37.48
CA ASP A 348 -33.67 10.09 37.35
C ASP A 348 -32.78 10.63 38.47
N ASN A 349 -31.58 11.13 38.11
CA ASN A 349 -30.58 11.66 39.03
C ASN A 349 -30.38 13.17 38.82
N PRO A 350 -31.39 14.01 39.15
CA PRO A 350 -31.34 15.44 38.87
C PRO A 350 -30.30 16.18 39.71
N ASN A 351 -29.87 15.61 40.83
CA ASN A 351 -28.98 16.24 41.81
C ASN A 351 -27.59 15.60 41.90
N GLY A 352 -27.26 14.59 41.10
CA GLY A 352 -25.92 13.96 41.11
C GLY A 352 -25.63 13.16 42.38
N SER A 353 -26.61 12.38 42.85
CA SER A 353 -26.54 11.54 44.04
C SER A 353 -27.27 10.21 43.83
N LEU A 354 -26.67 9.32 43.04
CA LEU A 354 -27.19 8.01 42.67
C LEU A 354 -27.35 7.06 43.86
N SER A 355 -26.47 7.17 44.87
CA SER A 355 -26.45 6.30 46.04
C SER A 355 -27.71 6.38 46.92
N GLY A 356 -28.43 7.51 46.86
CA GLY A 356 -29.71 7.70 47.55
C GLY A 356 -30.93 7.22 46.76
N LEU A 357 -30.74 6.85 45.49
CA LEU A 357 -31.81 6.52 44.54
C LEU A 357 -31.88 5.02 44.22
N VAL A 358 -30.80 4.27 44.47
CA VAL A 358 -30.73 2.82 44.21
C VAL A 358 -30.81 2.05 45.52
N THR A 359 -31.88 1.27 45.71
CA THR A 359 -32.15 0.56 46.97
C THR A 359 -31.34 -0.72 47.15
N ASP A 360 -31.04 -1.44 46.08
CA ASP A 360 -30.23 -2.67 46.10
C ASP A 360 -29.26 -2.69 44.91
N PRO A 361 -28.15 -1.92 44.97
CA PRO A 361 -27.25 -1.75 43.84
C PRO A 361 -26.54 -3.04 43.42
N ALA A 362 -26.38 -4.02 44.32
CA ALA A 362 -25.64 -5.24 44.04
C ALA A 362 -26.36 -6.17 43.05
N THR A 363 -27.68 -6.06 42.92
CA THR A 363 -28.52 -6.87 42.01
C THR A 363 -28.83 -6.17 40.69
N VAL A 364 -28.37 -4.92 40.50
CA VAL A 364 -28.59 -4.18 39.26
C VAL A 364 -27.68 -4.71 38.16
N GLU A 365 -28.26 -5.45 37.22
CA GLU A 365 -27.59 -5.92 36.01
C GLU A 365 -27.57 -4.84 34.91
N GLN A 366 -28.57 -3.97 34.87
CA GLN A 366 -28.68 -2.90 33.86
C GLN A 366 -29.17 -1.58 34.45
N LEU A 367 -28.42 -0.52 34.22
CA LEU A 367 -28.70 0.82 34.71
C LEU A 367 -28.75 1.82 33.56
N SER A 368 -29.84 2.60 33.47
CA SER A 368 -29.90 3.81 32.65
C SER A 368 -30.09 5.03 33.54
N VAL A 369 -29.21 6.03 33.42
CA VAL A 369 -29.23 7.24 34.25
C VAL A 369 -29.67 8.44 33.42
N ILE A 370 -30.69 9.16 33.91
CA ILE A 370 -31.09 10.47 33.40
C ILE A 370 -30.52 11.54 34.32
N GLY A 371 -30.10 12.67 33.77
CA GLY A 371 -29.61 13.80 34.56
C GLY A 371 -28.11 13.74 34.81
N THR A 372 -27.63 14.32 35.90
CA THR A 372 -26.19 14.49 36.10
C THR A 372 -25.56 13.32 36.84
N LEU A 373 -24.26 13.06 36.63
CA LEU A 373 -23.45 12.18 37.48
C LEU A 373 -22.24 12.94 38.00
N THR A 374 -21.85 12.63 39.24
CA THR A 374 -20.65 13.14 39.90
C THR A 374 -19.60 12.05 40.05
N ASP A 375 -18.36 12.41 40.43
CA ASP A 375 -17.30 11.45 40.73
C ASP A 375 -17.73 10.43 41.81
N SER A 376 -18.53 10.87 42.79
CA SER A 376 -19.10 10.01 43.84
C SER A 376 -20.13 9.02 43.28
N ASP A 377 -20.87 9.37 42.24
CA ASP A 377 -21.81 8.44 41.58
C ASP A 377 -21.05 7.34 40.83
N PHE A 378 -19.99 7.71 40.10
CA PHE A 378 -19.13 6.74 39.44
C PHE A 378 -18.42 5.84 40.46
N GLN A 379 -17.99 6.39 41.61
CA GLN A 379 -17.46 5.59 42.71
C GLN A 379 -18.51 4.61 43.24
N PHE A 380 -19.75 5.06 43.44
CA PHE A 380 -20.84 4.20 43.87
C PHE A 380 -21.11 3.05 42.89
N ILE A 381 -21.12 3.32 41.58
CA ILE A 381 -21.25 2.29 40.54
C ILE A 381 -20.13 1.25 40.69
N ARG A 382 -18.86 1.68 40.74
CA ARG A 382 -17.70 0.77 40.83
C ARG A 382 -17.68 -0.07 42.10
N GLU A 383 -18.12 0.49 43.23
CA GLU A 383 -18.00 -0.16 44.55
C GLU A 383 -19.23 -0.96 44.97
N LYS A 384 -20.40 -0.71 44.37
CA LYS A 384 -21.68 -1.25 44.84
C LYS A 384 -22.46 -2.04 43.78
N MET A 385 -22.19 -1.86 42.49
CA MET A 385 -22.95 -2.52 41.41
C MET A 385 -22.18 -3.69 40.80
N ASN A 386 -21.97 -4.73 41.60
CA ASN A 386 -21.08 -5.84 41.26
C ASN A 386 -21.63 -6.79 40.17
N SER A 387 -22.93 -6.71 39.87
CA SER A 387 -23.59 -7.51 38.84
C SER A 387 -23.85 -6.72 37.55
N LEU A 388 -23.38 -5.47 37.47
CA LEU A 388 -23.71 -4.58 36.35
C LEU A 388 -23.10 -5.11 35.05
N GLU A 389 -23.94 -5.34 34.05
CA GLU A 389 -23.62 -5.82 32.71
C GLU A 389 -23.71 -4.68 31.68
N VAL A 390 -24.70 -3.79 31.85
CA VAL A 390 -24.97 -2.67 30.94
C VAL A 390 -25.13 -1.36 31.71
N LEU A 391 -24.34 -0.34 31.34
CA LEU A 391 -24.48 1.03 31.83
C LEU A 391 -24.85 1.98 30.70
N ASP A 392 -26.09 2.46 30.68
CA ASP A 392 -26.59 3.42 29.71
C ASP A 392 -26.62 4.85 30.29
N LEU A 393 -25.68 5.67 29.83
CA LEU A 393 -25.58 7.10 30.16
C LEU A 393 -26.05 7.98 28.99
N SER A 394 -26.73 7.44 27.98
CA SER A 394 -27.15 8.21 26.79
C SER A 394 -28.02 9.44 27.12
N ARG A 395 -28.70 9.41 28.26
CA ARG A 395 -29.57 10.50 28.78
C ARG A 395 -28.96 11.25 29.96
N ALA A 396 -27.69 11.00 30.26
CA ALA A 396 -26.95 11.75 31.26
C ALA A 396 -26.51 13.10 30.68
N THR A 397 -26.51 14.16 31.50
CA THR A 397 -26.13 15.52 31.11
C THR A 397 -24.66 15.83 31.39
N ILE A 398 -23.81 14.81 31.42
CA ILE A 398 -22.37 14.98 31.69
C ILE A 398 -21.63 15.41 30.41
N THR A 399 -20.78 16.44 30.54
CA THR A 399 -19.93 16.90 29.42
C THR A 399 -18.51 16.32 29.49
N LYS A 400 -18.16 15.69 30.61
CA LYS A 400 -16.85 15.07 30.86
C LYS A 400 -17.04 13.78 31.67
N LEU A 401 -16.40 12.71 31.24
CA LEU A 401 -16.29 11.47 32.00
C LEU A 401 -15.06 11.59 32.91
N PRO A 402 -15.18 11.44 34.24
CA PRO A 402 -14.08 11.73 35.14
C PRO A 402 -12.96 10.70 35.07
N GLN A 403 -11.81 11.04 35.66
CA GLN A 403 -10.72 10.10 35.86
C GLN A 403 -11.21 8.87 36.62
N ARG A 404 -10.83 7.68 36.15
CA ARG A 404 -11.18 6.38 36.76
C ARG A 404 -12.68 6.12 36.88
N ALA A 405 -13.51 6.74 36.02
CA ALA A 405 -14.97 6.61 36.06
C ALA A 405 -15.47 5.17 36.21
N LEU A 406 -14.86 4.22 35.51
CA LEU A 406 -15.14 2.79 35.57
C LEU A 406 -13.83 1.99 35.64
N ALA A 407 -12.84 2.43 36.42
CA ALA A 407 -11.57 1.71 36.58
C ALA A 407 -11.62 0.63 37.67
N PHE A 408 -11.16 -0.59 37.39
CA PHE A 408 -11.25 -1.75 38.30
C PHE A 408 -9.89 -2.34 38.71
N TYR A 409 -9.01 -1.50 39.24
CA TYR A 409 -7.69 -1.94 39.71
C TYR A 409 -7.76 -2.83 40.96
N GLN A 410 -7.07 -3.98 40.94
CA GLN A 410 -6.93 -4.85 42.12
C GLN A 410 -6.29 -4.12 43.32
N SER A 411 -5.36 -3.20 43.07
CA SER A 411 -4.68 -2.38 44.09
C SER A 411 -5.63 -1.45 44.85
N MET A 412 -6.86 -1.23 44.37
CA MET A 412 -7.89 -0.46 45.06
C MET A 412 -8.83 -1.31 45.92
N ASN A 413 -8.57 -2.61 46.09
CA ASN A 413 -9.51 -3.58 46.68
C ASN A 413 -10.88 -3.62 45.97
N LEU A 414 -10.93 -3.22 44.70
CA LEU A 414 -12.11 -3.41 43.86
C LEU A 414 -12.09 -4.84 43.33
N THR A 415 -13.20 -5.55 43.44
CA THR A 415 -13.38 -6.80 42.70
C THR A 415 -13.31 -6.46 41.21
N SER A 416 -12.51 -7.20 40.44
CA SER A 416 -12.47 -7.04 38.99
C SER A 416 -13.90 -6.99 38.45
N ASN A 417 -14.23 -6.01 37.60
CA ASN A 417 -15.55 -5.96 37.00
C ASN A 417 -15.70 -7.16 36.06
N SER A 418 -16.35 -8.20 36.57
CA SER A 418 -16.47 -9.49 35.91
C SER A 418 -17.75 -9.64 35.09
N THR A 419 -18.51 -8.56 34.87
CA THR A 419 -19.83 -8.62 34.21
C THR A 419 -20.06 -7.50 33.18
N LEU A 420 -19.57 -6.27 33.41
CA LEU A 420 -19.83 -5.10 32.56
C LEU A 420 -19.24 -5.31 31.17
N HIS A 421 -20.13 -5.50 30.21
CA HIS A 421 -19.75 -5.72 28.82
C HIS A 421 -20.20 -4.58 27.90
N THR A 422 -21.11 -3.70 28.35
CA THR A 422 -21.64 -2.60 27.53
C THR A 422 -21.70 -1.29 28.32
N VAL A 423 -21.14 -0.21 27.76
CA VAL A 423 -21.32 1.17 28.25
C VAL A 423 -21.83 2.05 27.12
N ILE A 424 -22.89 2.81 27.36
CA ILE A 424 -23.41 3.80 26.42
C ILE A 424 -23.13 5.22 26.95
N LEU A 425 -22.25 5.98 26.32
CA LEU A 425 -21.93 7.37 26.69
C LEU A 425 -22.92 8.37 26.05
N PRO A 426 -23.18 9.52 26.71
CA PRO A 426 -24.09 10.54 26.19
C PRO A 426 -23.50 11.34 25.04
N GLU A 427 -24.36 11.71 24.09
CA GLU A 427 -24.04 12.76 23.12
C GLU A 427 -23.73 14.09 23.82
N GLY A 428 -22.76 14.84 23.31
CA GLY A 428 -22.28 16.09 23.93
C GLY A 428 -21.13 15.89 24.93
N LEU A 429 -20.70 14.65 25.18
CA LEU A 429 -19.47 14.38 25.92
C LEU A 429 -18.27 14.93 25.15
N THR A 430 -17.43 15.73 25.81
CA THR A 430 -16.26 16.38 25.18
C THR A 430 -14.93 15.79 25.65
N THR A 431 -14.90 15.15 26.82
CA THR A 431 -13.68 14.63 27.43
C THR A 431 -13.94 13.27 28.07
N ILE A 432 -13.03 12.32 27.83
CA ILE A 432 -12.91 11.07 28.58
C ILE A 432 -11.66 11.15 29.47
N GLY A 433 -11.83 11.00 30.78
CA GLY A 433 -10.75 11.13 31.76
C GLY A 433 -9.75 9.99 31.75
N ASN A 434 -8.61 10.20 32.42
CA ASN A 434 -7.57 9.19 32.56
C ASN A 434 -8.11 7.91 33.20
N SER A 435 -7.68 6.75 32.69
CA SER A 435 -8.08 5.43 33.19
C SER A 435 -9.60 5.22 33.24
N ALA A 436 -10.40 5.94 32.44
CA ALA A 436 -11.86 5.92 32.57
C ALA A 436 -12.46 4.50 32.47
N PHE A 437 -11.85 3.60 31.71
CA PHE A 437 -12.26 2.20 31.53
C PHE A 437 -11.10 1.22 31.80
N ALA A 438 -10.10 1.60 32.61
CA ALA A 438 -8.98 0.71 32.90
C ALA A 438 -9.43 -0.56 33.64
N GLU A 439 -8.87 -1.72 33.27
CA GLU A 439 -9.19 -3.04 33.82
C GLU A 439 -10.65 -3.49 33.57
N CYS A 440 -11.34 -2.88 32.61
CA CYS A 440 -12.64 -3.34 32.11
C CYS A 440 -12.49 -4.60 31.25
N THR A 441 -12.01 -5.69 31.83
CA THR A 441 -11.62 -6.95 31.14
C THR A 441 -12.76 -7.67 30.42
N ARG A 442 -14.02 -7.28 30.66
CA ARG A 442 -15.20 -7.81 29.96
C ARG A 442 -15.92 -6.82 29.07
N LEU A 443 -15.48 -5.57 29.01
CA LEU A 443 -16.10 -4.55 28.19
C LEU A 443 -15.92 -4.91 26.72
N GLU A 444 -17.03 -5.20 26.05
CA GLU A 444 -17.10 -5.53 24.62
C GLU A 444 -17.52 -4.30 23.81
N TYR A 445 -18.38 -3.45 24.39
CA TYR A 445 -18.95 -2.27 23.73
C TYR A 445 -18.83 -0.98 24.53
N VAL A 446 -18.38 0.07 23.85
CA VAL A 446 -18.44 1.46 24.32
C VAL A 446 -18.58 2.39 23.11
N ASN A 447 -19.66 3.17 23.03
CA ASN A 447 -19.74 4.24 22.04
C ASN A 447 -18.92 5.43 22.53
N ILE A 448 -17.90 5.83 21.77
CA ILE A 448 -17.24 7.12 21.98
C ILE A 448 -17.97 8.15 21.11
N PRO A 449 -18.69 9.13 21.70
CA PRO A 449 -19.47 10.10 20.94
C PRO A 449 -18.60 10.96 20.03
N SER A 450 -19.16 11.38 18.88
CA SER A 450 -18.45 12.21 17.89
C SER A 450 -17.98 13.57 18.45
N THR A 451 -18.62 14.03 19.53
CA THR A 451 -18.31 15.28 20.23
C THR A 451 -17.06 15.22 21.11
N VAL A 452 -16.49 14.04 21.36
CA VAL A 452 -15.30 13.90 22.19
C VAL A 452 -14.08 14.45 21.45
N THR A 453 -13.38 15.39 22.09
CA THR A 453 -12.15 16.00 21.57
C THR A 453 -10.92 15.62 22.38
N THR A 454 -11.09 15.03 23.56
CA THR A 454 -10.01 14.73 24.49
C THR A 454 -10.16 13.33 25.07
N LEU A 455 -9.16 12.48 24.81
CA LEU A 455 -9.02 11.15 25.41
C LEU A 455 -8.09 11.22 26.63
N GLY A 456 -8.25 10.28 27.56
CA GLY A 456 -7.42 10.17 28.75
C GLY A 456 -6.25 9.20 28.57
N ARG A 457 -5.19 9.39 29.35
CA ARG A 457 -4.12 8.38 29.47
C ARG A 457 -4.68 7.12 30.12
N TRP A 458 -4.19 5.94 29.73
CA TRP A 458 -4.66 4.64 30.23
C TRP A 458 -6.17 4.38 30.04
N MET A 459 -6.85 5.08 29.12
CA MET A 459 -8.31 5.04 28.99
C MET A 459 -8.88 3.60 28.94
N PHE A 460 -8.27 2.72 28.16
CA PHE A 460 -8.62 1.30 28.02
C PHE A 460 -7.49 0.35 28.45
N GLU A 461 -6.68 0.76 29.42
CA GLU A 461 -5.63 -0.10 29.98
C GLU A 461 -6.19 -1.48 30.36
N ASN A 462 -5.60 -2.57 29.87
CA ASN A 462 -6.02 -3.96 30.13
C ASN A 462 -7.50 -4.27 29.82
N SER A 463 -8.15 -3.51 28.94
CA SER A 463 -9.52 -3.79 28.46
C SER A 463 -9.50 -4.81 27.32
N THR A 464 -9.20 -6.06 27.67
CA THR A 464 -8.85 -7.13 26.72
C THR A 464 -9.99 -7.60 25.80
N LYS A 465 -11.24 -7.17 26.05
CA LYS A 465 -12.42 -7.50 25.23
C LYS A 465 -12.90 -6.37 24.33
N VAL A 466 -12.33 -5.17 24.44
CA VAL A 466 -12.62 -4.05 23.55
C VAL A 466 -11.93 -4.32 22.22
N ALA A 467 -12.65 -4.90 21.26
CA ALA A 467 -12.09 -5.35 19.99
C ALA A 467 -11.92 -4.24 18.95
N SER A 468 -12.73 -3.18 19.04
CA SER A 468 -12.68 -2.03 18.14
C SER A 468 -13.09 -0.76 18.87
N VAL A 469 -12.50 0.37 18.48
CA VAL A 469 -12.84 1.70 18.97
C VAL A 469 -12.76 2.67 17.79
N ILE A 470 -13.77 3.53 17.65
CA ILE A 470 -13.73 4.65 16.72
C ILE A 470 -13.14 5.85 17.46
N ILE A 471 -12.00 6.37 16.98
CA ILE A 471 -11.44 7.63 17.46
C ILE A 471 -12.20 8.78 16.77
N PRO A 472 -12.89 9.66 17.52
CA PRO A 472 -13.65 10.74 16.90
C PRO A 472 -12.77 11.74 16.15
N ASN A 473 -13.32 12.34 15.09
CA ASN A 473 -12.63 13.33 14.27
C ASN A 473 -12.17 14.58 15.06
N GLY A 474 -12.77 14.88 16.23
CA GLY A 474 -12.36 15.98 17.08
C GLY A 474 -11.07 15.74 17.89
N VAL A 475 -10.54 14.52 17.90
CA VAL A 475 -9.35 14.14 18.67
C VAL A 475 -8.07 14.49 17.91
N THR A 476 -7.17 15.23 18.57
CA THR A 476 -5.88 15.65 18.00
C THR A 476 -4.68 14.88 18.55
N GLU A 477 -4.85 14.16 19.65
CA GLU A 477 -3.80 13.40 20.35
C GLU A 477 -4.37 12.07 20.83
N ILE A 478 -3.62 10.99 20.62
CA ILE A 478 -3.81 9.71 21.30
C ILE A 478 -2.84 9.69 22.49
N PRO A 479 -3.31 9.83 23.74
CA PRO A 479 -2.42 9.99 24.89
C PRO A 479 -1.59 8.75 25.19
N ALA A 480 -0.58 8.94 26.05
CA ALA A 480 0.25 7.84 26.54
C ALA A 480 -0.59 6.71 27.16
N SER A 481 -0.26 5.48 26.81
CA SER A 481 -0.92 4.24 27.27
C SER A 481 -2.43 4.19 27.06
N CYS A 482 -3.01 5.02 26.18
CA CYS A 482 -4.46 5.15 26.00
C CYS A 482 -5.16 3.80 25.76
N PHE A 483 -4.54 2.91 24.99
CA PHE A 483 -5.02 1.56 24.66
C PHE A 483 -4.04 0.46 25.09
N TYR A 484 -3.20 0.71 26.09
CA TYR A 484 -2.22 -0.26 26.59
C TYR A 484 -2.90 -1.60 26.93
N LYS A 485 -2.47 -2.68 26.27
CA LYS A 485 -3.03 -4.05 26.38
C LYS A 485 -4.56 -4.12 26.17
N ALA A 486 -5.14 -3.19 25.41
CA ALA A 486 -6.52 -3.28 24.97
C ALA A 486 -6.68 -4.38 23.90
N GLY A 487 -7.85 -5.02 23.84
CA GLY A 487 -8.14 -6.12 22.91
C GLY A 487 -8.30 -5.73 21.44
N LEU A 488 -7.79 -4.57 21.01
CA LEU A 488 -8.01 -3.99 19.69
C LEU A 488 -7.42 -4.87 18.58
N THR A 489 -8.29 -5.45 17.75
CA THR A 489 -7.89 -6.25 16.58
C THR A 489 -7.71 -5.39 15.32
N SER A 490 -8.23 -4.17 15.34
CA SER A 490 -8.02 -3.14 14.32
C SER A 490 -8.18 -1.75 14.94
N ILE A 491 -7.50 -0.76 14.37
CA ILE A 491 -7.66 0.64 14.75
C ILE A 491 -7.39 1.54 13.54
N GLU A 492 -8.28 2.49 13.30
CA GLU A 492 -8.07 3.58 12.35
C GLU A 492 -7.58 4.81 13.12
N ILE A 493 -6.46 5.40 12.68
CA ILE A 493 -5.97 6.68 13.21
C ILE A 493 -6.52 7.80 12.31
N PRO A 494 -7.43 8.66 12.79
CA PRO A 494 -8.00 9.73 11.99
C PRO A 494 -6.95 10.76 11.54
N THR A 495 -7.20 11.42 10.42
CA THR A 495 -6.31 12.43 9.83
C THR A 495 -6.19 13.73 10.63
N ASN A 496 -6.95 13.88 11.72
CA ASN A 496 -6.82 15.01 12.64
C ASN A 496 -5.84 14.72 13.80
N VAL A 497 -5.44 13.46 14.00
CA VAL A 497 -4.47 13.09 15.03
C VAL A 497 -3.08 13.56 14.61
N THR A 498 -2.45 14.32 15.50
CA THR A 498 -1.11 14.91 15.33
C THR A 498 -0.04 14.25 16.18
N SER A 499 -0.42 13.55 17.26
CA SER A 499 0.53 12.88 18.15
C SER A 499 -0.01 11.57 18.70
N ILE A 500 0.88 10.59 18.81
CA ILE A 500 0.64 9.29 19.46
C ILE A 500 1.58 9.21 20.67
N GLY A 501 1.03 9.03 21.86
CA GLY A 501 1.78 8.98 23.11
C GLY A 501 2.59 7.69 23.28
N GLY A 502 3.50 7.70 24.26
CA GLY A 502 4.30 6.51 24.60
C GLY A 502 3.41 5.36 25.06
N TRP A 503 3.74 4.15 24.63
CA TRP A 503 3.00 2.91 24.94
C TRP A 503 1.51 2.94 24.59
N ALA A 504 1.07 3.85 23.72
CA ALA A 504 -0.35 4.08 23.42
C ALA A 504 -1.10 2.83 22.95
N PHE A 505 -0.43 1.95 22.20
CA PHE A 505 -0.96 0.71 21.63
C PHE A 505 -0.08 -0.51 21.97
N GLU A 506 0.73 -0.42 23.02
CA GLU A 506 1.55 -1.55 23.45
C GLU A 506 0.66 -2.76 23.80
N GLY A 507 1.01 -3.94 23.29
CA GLY A 507 0.29 -5.19 23.57
C GLY A 507 -1.08 -5.31 22.89
N CYS A 508 -1.45 -4.41 21.96
CA CYS A 508 -2.68 -4.54 21.19
C CYS A 508 -2.59 -5.65 20.11
N PRO A 509 -3.63 -6.47 19.92
CA PRO A 509 -3.62 -7.62 19.01
C PRO A 509 -4.01 -7.31 17.54
N PHE A 510 -3.71 -6.12 17.02
CA PHE A 510 -3.94 -5.80 15.60
C PHE A 510 -2.79 -6.26 14.70
N THR A 511 -3.13 -6.67 13.47
CA THR A 511 -2.14 -7.22 12.53
C THR A 511 -1.45 -6.18 11.67
N ASP A 512 -2.06 -5.02 11.46
CA ASP A 512 -1.54 -4.00 10.56
C ASP A 512 -1.88 -2.61 11.09
N ILE A 513 -1.00 -1.63 10.86
CA ILE A 513 -1.24 -0.23 11.24
C ILE A 513 -0.78 0.73 10.14
N VAL A 514 -1.62 1.74 9.88
CA VAL A 514 -1.29 2.88 9.01
C VAL A 514 -1.19 4.13 9.87
N ILE A 515 0.00 4.74 9.88
CA ILE A 515 0.24 6.03 10.54
C ILE A 515 0.06 7.13 9.48
N PRO A 516 -1.00 7.97 9.57
CA PRO A 516 -1.29 9.00 8.57
C PRO A 516 -0.28 10.15 8.61
N SER A 517 -0.20 10.93 7.54
CA SER A 517 0.72 12.07 7.39
C SER A 517 0.43 13.24 8.33
N SER A 518 -0.74 13.22 8.97
CA SER A 518 -1.12 14.17 10.02
C SER A 518 -0.31 13.99 11.30
N VAL A 519 0.11 12.75 11.61
CA VAL A 519 0.90 12.45 12.81
C VAL A 519 2.30 13.04 12.66
N LYS A 520 2.68 13.89 13.61
CA LYS A 520 3.98 14.58 13.67
C LYS A 520 4.93 13.96 14.69
N SER A 521 4.40 13.29 15.71
CA SER A 521 5.21 12.67 16.76
C SER A 521 4.63 11.35 17.23
N ILE A 522 5.50 10.36 17.47
CA ILE A 522 5.19 9.07 18.10
C ILE A 522 6.01 8.98 19.40
N GLY A 523 5.41 8.48 20.47
CA GLY A 523 6.09 8.25 21.75
C GLY A 523 6.81 6.91 21.82
N SER A 524 7.75 6.80 22.76
CA SER A 524 8.51 5.57 23.03
C SER A 524 7.60 4.37 23.27
N GLY A 525 7.92 3.21 22.68
CA GLY A 525 7.16 1.99 22.92
C GLY A 525 5.72 1.98 22.39
N ALA A 526 5.30 2.98 21.60
CA ALA A 526 3.90 3.16 21.21
C ALA A 526 3.23 1.91 20.61
N PHE A 527 3.98 1.08 19.89
CA PHE A 527 3.54 -0.15 19.26
C PHE A 527 4.42 -1.35 19.68
N GLY A 528 5.03 -1.30 20.86
CA GLY A 528 5.87 -2.36 21.41
C GLY A 528 5.05 -3.55 21.92
N CYS A 529 5.73 -4.60 22.37
CA CYS A 529 5.11 -5.76 23.00
C CYS A 529 6.04 -6.31 24.09
N PHE A 530 5.82 -5.91 25.35
CA PHE A 530 6.61 -6.38 26.49
C PHE A 530 5.83 -7.47 27.27
N ASP A 531 6.51 -8.35 28.01
CA ASP A 531 5.92 -9.30 28.99
C ASP A 531 5.07 -10.51 28.49
N ASP A 532 5.67 -11.51 27.83
CA ASP A 532 5.06 -12.82 27.46
C ASP A 532 3.75 -12.75 26.64
N GLU A 533 3.43 -11.57 26.12
CA GLU A 533 2.31 -11.32 25.22
C GLU A 533 2.49 -12.03 23.89
N THR A 534 1.39 -12.27 23.17
CA THR A 534 1.42 -12.81 21.80
C THR A 534 1.44 -11.65 20.80
N PRO A 535 2.61 -11.25 20.25
CA PRO A 535 2.68 -10.12 19.33
C PRO A 535 1.94 -10.51 18.04
N THR A 536 1.17 -9.59 17.45
CA THR A 536 0.34 -9.89 16.27
C THR A 536 0.65 -9.02 15.06
N LEU A 537 1.32 -7.89 15.26
CA LEU A 537 1.62 -6.91 14.22
C LEU A 537 2.53 -7.52 13.15
N ARG A 538 2.09 -7.42 11.89
CA ARG A 538 2.74 -7.98 10.69
C ARG A 538 3.22 -6.91 9.74
N SER A 539 2.48 -5.80 9.63
CA SER A 539 2.80 -4.70 8.71
C SER A 539 2.63 -3.33 9.36
N VAL A 540 3.56 -2.43 9.06
CA VAL A 540 3.50 -1.02 9.44
C VAL A 540 3.67 -0.17 8.19
N THR A 541 2.76 0.78 7.98
CA THR A 541 2.90 1.81 6.94
C THR A 541 2.91 3.20 7.57
N ILE A 542 4.00 3.94 7.40
CA ILE A 542 4.10 5.33 7.84
C ILE A 542 4.00 6.23 6.59
N LYS A 543 3.02 7.13 6.55
CA LYS A 543 2.80 8.02 5.40
C LYS A 543 3.78 9.21 5.42
N THR A 544 4.26 9.59 4.24
CA THR A 544 5.11 10.76 3.99
C THR A 544 4.43 12.07 4.40
N GLY A 545 5.21 13.05 4.87
CA GLY A 545 4.78 14.41 5.24
C GLY A 545 4.44 14.60 6.72
N GLY A 546 4.62 13.56 7.54
CA GLY A 546 4.24 13.52 8.95
C GLY A 546 5.42 13.35 9.90
N VAL A 547 5.73 12.09 10.18
CA VAL A 547 6.70 11.64 11.19
C VAL A 547 8.13 11.85 10.69
N THR A 548 8.99 12.45 11.53
CA THR A 548 10.42 12.65 11.24
C THR A 548 11.36 11.80 12.10
N GLU A 549 10.83 11.11 13.11
CA GLU A 549 11.57 10.28 14.06
C GLU A 549 10.77 9.02 14.38
N ILE A 550 11.44 7.86 14.33
CA ILE A 550 10.95 6.64 14.97
C ILE A 550 11.55 6.59 16.36
N PRO A 551 10.75 6.71 17.44
CA PRO A 551 11.27 6.80 18.80
C PRO A 551 11.85 5.47 19.28
N ALA A 552 12.48 5.50 20.46
CA ALA A 552 12.97 4.27 21.09
C ALA A 552 11.84 3.27 21.36
N ASP A 553 12.16 1.98 21.27
CA ASP A 553 11.26 0.87 21.55
C ASP A 553 9.98 0.81 20.70
N CYS A 554 9.85 1.65 19.66
CA CYS A 554 8.57 1.93 19.00
C CYS A 554 7.79 0.68 18.58
N PHE A 555 8.49 -0.31 18.01
CA PHE A 555 7.96 -1.61 17.58
C PHE A 555 8.73 -2.78 18.21
N ILE A 556 9.38 -2.57 19.36
CA ILE A 556 10.19 -3.60 20.01
C ILE A 556 9.37 -4.89 20.24
N TYR A 557 10.03 -6.04 20.04
CA TYR A 557 9.47 -7.38 20.30
C TYR A 557 8.23 -7.73 19.49
N GLN A 558 7.98 -7.03 18.38
CA GLN A 558 6.99 -7.44 17.39
C GLN A 558 7.52 -8.61 16.55
N VAL A 559 7.54 -9.81 17.13
CA VAL A 559 8.14 -11.02 16.53
C VAL A 559 7.42 -11.54 15.27
N ASN A 560 6.30 -10.92 14.89
CA ASN A 560 5.56 -11.20 13.65
C ASN A 560 5.68 -10.06 12.63
N LEU A 561 6.37 -8.97 12.95
CA LEU A 561 6.52 -7.80 12.08
C LEU A 561 7.49 -8.12 10.95
N THR A 562 6.94 -8.28 9.75
CA THR A 562 7.70 -8.67 8.55
C THR A 562 7.86 -7.52 7.56
N THR A 563 6.90 -6.59 7.53
CA THR A 563 6.88 -5.51 6.53
C THR A 563 6.81 -4.16 7.22
N VAL A 564 7.73 -3.26 6.87
CA VAL A 564 7.70 -1.86 7.33
C VAL A 564 7.95 -0.95 6.13
N SER A 565 7.07 0.03 5.94
CA SER A 565 7.23 1.11 4.97
C SER A 565 7.60 2.40 5.69
N LEU A 566 8.88 2.79 5.59
CA LEU A 566 9.43 4.01 6.19
C LEU A 566 9.55 5.12 5.13
N PRO A 567 8.97 6.30 5.34
CA PRO A 567 9.09 7.42 4.40
C PRO A 567 10.45 8.10 4.53
N ASP A 568 10.85 8.79 3.47
CA ASP A 568 12.14 9.50 3.37
C ASP A 568 12.29 10.67 4.35
N ASP A 569 11.20 11.15 4.96
CA ASP A 569 11.21 12.24 5.93
C ASP A 569 11.78 11.83 7.30
N ILE A 570 11.99 10.52 7.53
CA ILE A 570 12.57 10.03 8.78
C ILE A 570 14.06 10.40 8.86
N THR A 571 14.39 11.18 9.88
CA THR A 571 15.73 11.69 10.17
C THR A 571 16.42 10.91 11.30
N SER A 572 15.68 10.25 12.17
CA SER A 572 16.25 9.42 13.25
C SER A 572 15.43 8.16 13.50
N ILE A 573 16.13 7.07 13.83
CA ILE A 573 15.54 5.83 14.33
C ILE A 573 16.16 5.58 15.71
N GLY A 574 15.32 5.50 16.75
CA GLY A 574 15.72 5.39 18.14
C GLY A 574 16.24 4.01 18.54
N SER A 575 16.70 3.91 19.78
CA SER A 575 17.17 2.66 20.37
C SER A 575 16.09 1.58 20.33
N ASP A 576 16.46 0.35 19.99
CA ASP A 576 15.58 -0.82 20.00
C ASP A 576 14.27 -0.70 19.18
N ALA A 577 14.15 0.32 18.30
CA ALA A 577 12.92 0.66 17.60
C ALA A 577 12.26 -0.51 16.84
N PHE A 578 13.07 -1.40 16.24
CA PHE A 578 12.66 -2.64 15.57
C PHE A 578 13.42 -3.87 16.12
N CYS A 579 13.85 -3.83 17.39
CA CYS A 579 14.55 -4.94 18.01
C CYS A 579 13.63 -6.18 18.09
N LEU A 580 14.19 -7.35 17.73
CA LEU A 580 13.48 -8.62 17.52
C LEU A 580 12.31 -8.59 16.50
N CYS A 581 12.29 -7.65 15.57
CA CYS A 581 11.36 -7.67 14.43
C CYS A 581 11.94 -8.46 13.25
N PRO A 582 11.33 -9.56 12.78
CA PRO A 582 11.88 -10.38 11.69
C PRO A 582 11.55 -9.81 10.30
N LEU A 583 12.12 -8.66 9.96
CA LEU A 583 11.83 -7.98 8.69
C LEU A 583 12.16 -8.86 7.48
N GLN A 584 11.21 -8.95 6.53
CA GLN A 584 11.28 -9.73 5.30
C GLN A 584 11.28 -8.78 4.10
N VAL A 585 12.47 -8.45 3.61
CA VAL A 585 12.67 -7.50 2.51
C VAL A 585 12.82 -8.25 1.18
N GLY A 586 12.10 -7.81 0.15
CA GLY A 586 12.23 -8.34 -1.21
C GLY A 586 13.66 -8.17 -1.74
N GLY A 587 14.30 -9.27 -2.17
CA GLY A 587 15.71 -9.25 -2.60
C GLY A 587 16.73 -9.08 -1.46
N GLY A 588 16.29 -9.07 -0.19
CA GLY A 588 17.18 -9.00 0.99
C GLY A 588 17.88 -7.65 1.21
N LYS A 589 17.60 -6.63 0.38
CA LYS A 589 18.23 -5.31 0.48
C LYS A 589 17.35 -4.33 1.26
N LEU A 590 17.66 -4.10 2.53
CA LEU A 590 16.99 -3.07 3.33
C LEU A 590 17.39 -1.68 2.85
N VAL A 591 16.42 -0.86 2.43
CA VAL A 591 16.65 0.54 2.05
C VAL A 591 16.22 1.43 3.22
N LEU A 592 17.16 2.23 3.73
CA LEU A 592 16.87 3.18 4.79
C LEU A 592 16.41 4.54 4.19
N PRO A 593 15.59 5.32 4.93
CA PRO A 593 15.10 6.63 4.51
C PRO A 593 16.20 7.59 4.03
N SER A 594 15.97 8.32 2.94
CA SER A 594 17.02 9.16 2.33
C SER A 594 17.52 10.33 3.20
N GLN A 595 16.72 10.84 4.12
CA GLN A 595 17.11 11.93 5.04
C GLN A 595 17.66 11.43 6.40
N LEU A 596 17.82 10.11 6.57
CA LEU A 596 18.21 9.52 7.84
C LEU A 596 19.60 10.01 8.30
N LYS A 597 19.67 10.51 9.54
CA LYS A 597 20.87 11.02 10.21
C LYS A 597 21.42 10.08 11.26
N THR A 598 20.55 9.43 12.01
CA THR A 598 20.98 8.56 13.12
C THR A 598 20.21 7.25 13.16
N VAL A 599 20.93 6.17 13.48
CA VAL A 599 20.35 4.87 13.83
C VAL A 599 20.79 4.54 15.26
N GLY A 600 19.83 4.34 16.15
CA GLY A 600 20.06 4.11 17.56
C GLY A 600 20.58 2.69 17.89
N PRO A 601 21.05 2.49 19.13
CA PRO A 601 21.45 1.18 19.62
C PRO A 601 20.39 0.10 19.39
N ARG A 602 20.80 -1.08 18.89
CA ARG A 602 19.95 -2.26 18.66
C ARG A 602 18.71 -2.03 17.78
N ALA A 603 18.63 -0.90 17.07
CA ALA A 603 17.43 -0.48 16.33
C ALA A 603 16.87 -1.56 15.39
N PHE A 604 17.71 -2.36 14.74
CA PHE A 604 17.32 -3.47 13.85
C PHE A 604 17.92 -4.81 14.29
N SER A 605 18.22 -4.97 15.58
CA SER A 605 18.79 -6.21 16.11
C SER A 605 17.74 -7.33 16.12
N SER A 606 17.69 -8.13 15.06
CA SER A 606 16.80 -9.30 14.95
C SER A 606 17.45 -10.44 14.16
N SER A 607 17.49 -11.64 14.75
CA SER A 607 18.11 -12.84 14.16
C SER A 607 17.31 -13.48 13.02
N ASN A 608 16.02 -13.16 12.93
CA ASN A 608 15.08 -13.84 12.03
C ASN A 608 14.77 -13.03 10.77
N SER A 609 15.52 -11.95 10.52
CA SER A 609 15.40 -11.15 9.30
C SER A 609 16.01 -11.87 8.09
N ASN A 610 15.49 -11.61 6.88
CA ASN A 610 16.09 -12.10 5.63
C ASN A 610 17.08 -11.12 4.99
N ILE A 611 17.40 -10.03 5.68
CA ILE A 611 18.24 -8.94 5.19
C ILE A 611 19.67 -9.43 4.94
N THR A 612 20.15 -9.29 3.71
CA THR A 612 21.49 -9.65 3.25
C THR A 612 22.37 -8.43 2.98
N SER A 613 21.77 -7.27 2.74
CA SER A 613 22.46 -6.00 2.51
C SER A 613 21.64 -4.81 2.98
N ILE A 614 22.31 -3.70 3.30
CA ILE A 614 21.67 -2.45 3.74
C ILE A 614 22.15 -1.33 2.82
N ALA A 615 21.21 -0.55 2.28
CA ALA A 615 21.50 0.70 1.60
C ALA A 615 21.43 1.86 2.60
N PHE A 616 22.60 2.27 3.08
CA PHE A 616 22.76 3.46 3.90
C PHE A 616 22.71 4.73 3.03
N PRO A 617 21.94 5.75 3.41
CA PRO A 617 21.84 7.00 2.65
C PRO A 617 23.07 7.87 2.84
N GLU A 618 23.44 8.63 1.80
CA GLU A 618 24.39 9.72 1.96
C GLU A 618 23.73 10.83 2.79
N GLY A 619 24.35 11.20 3.90
CA GLY A 619 23.78 12.10 4.91
C GLY A 619 23.67 11.46 6.30
N LEU A 620 23.74 10.13 6.41
CA LEU A 620 23.79 9.39 7.69
C LEU A 620 25.07 9.71 8.45
N GLU A 621 24.94 10.07 9.74
CA GLU A 621 26.03 10.59 10.57
C GLU A 621 26.43 9.64 11.71
N GLU A 622 25.49 8.84 12.23
CA GLU A 622 25.73 7.98 13.40
C GLU A 622 25.00 6.63 13.29
N ILE A 623 25.73 5.55 13.56
CA ILE A 623 25.17 4.20 13.74
C ILE A 623 25.53 3.71 15.15
N GLY A 624 24.49 3.43 15.94
CA GLY A 624 24.57 3.06 17.35
C GLY A 624 24.95 1.61 17.60
N GLU A 625 25.21 1.31 18.87
CA GLU A 625 25.67 0.02 19.36
C GLU A 625 24.76 -1.11 18.91
N SER A 626 25.29 -2.18 18.34
CA SER A 626 24.50 -3.36 17.99
C SER A 626 23.30 -3.10 17.07
N ALA A 627 23.26 -1.96 16.36
CA ALA A 627 22.13 -1.53 15.53
C ALA A 627 21.67 -2.62 14.55
N PHE A 628 22.59 -3.41 14.00
CA PHE A 628 22.34 -4.51 13.07
C PHE A 628 22.98 -5.84 13.52
N ALA A 629 23.36 -5.96 14.80
CA ALA A 629 24.22 -7.05 15.30
C ALA A 629 23.64 -8.46 15.16
N SER A 630 22.32 -8.62 15.15
CA SER A 630 21.70 -9.94 15.05
C SER A 630 21.38 -10.34 13.60
N ILE A 631 21.59 -9.46 12.61
CA ILE A 631 21.30 -9.76 11.21
C ILE A 631 22.45 -10.57 10.59
N SER A 632 22.42 -11.87 10.82
CA SER A 632 23.50 -12.80 10.53
C SER A 632 23.83 -13.03 9.05
N LYS A 633 22.91 -12.64 8.15
CA LYS A 633 23.05 -12.82 6.69
C LYS A 633 23.80 -11.69 6.00
N ILE A 634 24.14 -10.61 6.71
CA ILE A 634 24.91 -9.49 6.16
C ILE A 634 26.39 -9.89 6.07
N LYS A 635 26.90 -9.98 4.85
CA LYS A 635 28.31 -10.31 4.56
C LYS A 635 29.13 -9.09 4.12
N GLU A 636 28.49 -8.16 3.41
CA GLU A 636 29.13 -6.95 2.89
C GLU A 636 28.39 -5.71 3.36
N VAL A 637 29.15 -4.72 3.82
CA VAL A 637 28.61 -3.44 4.28
C VAL A 637 29.36 -2.31 3.57
N THR A 638 28.61 -1.35 3.02
CA THR A 638 29.16 -0.11 2.48
C THR A 638 28.62 1.07 3.28
N LEU A 639 29.51 1.77 3.97
CA LEU A 639 29.20 2.92 4.82
C LEU A 639 29.35 4.23 4.02
N PRO A 640 28.42 5.20 4.19
CA PRO A 640 28.40 6.44 3.42
C PRO A 640 29.54 7.37 3.84
N ALA A 641 29.88 8.34 2.98
CA ALA A 641 30.98 9.27 3.24
C ALA A 641 30.65 10.27 4.37
N SER A 642 29.37 10.45 4.65
CA SER A 642 28.84 11.32 5.71
C SER A 642 28.98 10.76 7.13
N LEU A 643 29.32 9.48 7.29
CA LEU A 643 29.30 8.81 8.59
C LEU A 643 30.40 9.36 9.50
N LYS A 644 30.00 9.93 10.65
CA LYS A 644 30.91 10.55 11.63
C LYS A 644 31.20 9.65 12.81
N LYS A 645 30.22 8.83 13.23
CA LYS A 645 30.35 7.93 14.37
C LYS A 645 29.85 6.53 14.02
N LEU A 646 30.59 5.53 14.47
CA LEU A 646 30.23 4.13 14.36
C LEU A 646 30.50 3.45 15.69
N ALA A 647 29.44 2.98 16.34
CA ALA A 647 29.58 2.29 17.62
C ALA A 647 30.17 0.87 17.47
N ASP A 648 30.80 0.41 18.54
CA ASP A 648 31.22 -0.99 18.71
C ASP A 648 30.02 -1.93 18.49
N CYS A 649 30.28 -3.07 17.87
CA CYS A 649 29.29 -4.09 17.58
C CYS A 649 28.11 -3.64 16.72
N ALA A 650 28.16 -2.49 16.03
CA ALA A 650 27.09 -2.01 15.14
C ALA A 650 26.58 -3.09 14.15
N PHE A 651 27.45 -4.03 13.76
CA PHE A 651 27.14 -5.21 12.95
C PHE A 651 27.53 -6.50 13.67
N CYS A 652 27.02 -7.65 13.20
CA CYS A 652 27.38 -8.95 13.75
C CYS A 652 28.87 -9.24 13.52
N TRP A 653 29.66 -9.30 14.60
CA TRP A 653 31.07 -9.67 14.54
C TRP A 653 31.33 -11.07 15.14
N SER A 654 30.38 -12.03 15.16
CA SER A 654 30.60 -13.34 15.83
C SER A 654 30.02 -14.58 15.12
N THR A 655 30.54 -15.76 15.50
CA THR A 655 30.74 -16.95 14.63
C THR A 655 29.76 -18.10 14.71
N SER A 656 28.69 -18.04 15.49
CA SER A 656 27.62 -19.05 15.35
C SER A 656 26.62 -18.71 14.25
N SER A 657 26.54 -17.44 13.84
CA SER A 657 25.49 -16.93 12.94
C SER A 657 26.03 -16.38 11.61
N GLY A 658 27.26 -15.88 11.56
CA GLY A 658 27.88 -15.25 10.37
C GLY A 658 28.55 -13.93 10.75
N TYR A 659 29.58 -13.51 10.00
CA TYR A 659 30.30 -12.26 10.24
C TYR A 659 30.36 -11.40 8.97
N VAL A 660 30.56 -10.10 9.12
CA VAL A 660 30.81 -9.19 8.00
C VAL A 660 32.20 -9.47 7.40
N GLU A 661 32.22 -10.06 6.22
CA GLU A 661 33.43 -10.45 5.48
C GLU A 661 34.10 -9.24 4.82
N LYS A 662 33.33 -8.24 4.41
CA LYS A 662 33.81 -7.04 3.71
C LYS A 662 33.13 -5.77 4.21
N LEU A 663 33.95 -4.79 4.59
CA LEU A 663 33.52 -3.46 5.00
C LEU A 663 34.13 -2.41 4.06
N THR A 664 33.30 -1.57 3.46
CA THR A 664 33.74 -0.47 2.61
C THR A 664 33.36 0.86 3.25
N PHE A 665 34.32 1.74 3.50
CA PHE A 665 34.07 3.12 3.89
C PHE A 665 34.20 4.02 2.66
N LYS A 666 33.20 4.84 2.37
CA LYS A 666 33.31 5.86 1.31
C LYS A 666 33.98 7.16 1.75
N GLY A 667 34.04 7.42 3.05
CA GLY A 667 34.61 8.65 3.63
C GLY A 667 36.12 8.69 3.54
N SER A 668 36.69 9.89 3.44
CA SER A 668 38.14 10.10 3.51
C SER A 668 38.68 10.10 4.93
N GLU A 669 37.81 10.25 5.93
CA GLU A 669 38.14 10.26 7.35
C GLU A 669 37.47 9.08 8.06
N PRO A 670 38.20 8.35 8.92
CA PRO A 670 37.62 7.26 9.70
C PRO A 670 36.57 7.79 10.69
N PRO A 671 35.38 7.16 10.80
CA PRO A 671 34.40 7.55 11.79
C PRO A 671 34.94 7.34 13.20
N GLN A 672 34.51 8.18 14.14
CA GLN A 672 34.84 8.03 15.56
C GLN A 672 34.18 6.77 16.12
N VAL A 673 34.93 6.02 16.94
CA VAL A 673 34.42 4.84 17.63
C VAL A 673 33.68 5.26 18.89
N THR A 674 32.45 4.77 19.05
CA THR A 674 31.73 4.82 20.33
C THR A 674 31.81 3.44 20.97
N TYR A 675 32.31 3.33 22.20
CA TYR A 675 32.51 2.04 22.86
C TYR A 675 31.30 1.63 23.70
N MET A 676 31.07 0.32 23.79
CA MET A 676 30.10 -0.25 24.72
C MET A 676 30.58 -0.11 26.16
N THR A 677 29.68 0.25 27.07
CA THR A 677 29.94 0.19 28.51
C THR A 677 28.93 -0.70 29.22
N ASP A 678 29.33 -1.38 30.29
CA ASP A 678 28.38 -2.02 31.20
C ASP A 678 27.60 -0.97 32.00
N TYR A 679 26.68 -1.43 32.87
CA TYR A 679 25.88 -0.55 33.73
C TYR A 679 26.71 0.31 34.70
N ASP A 680 27.96 -0.10 34.98
CA ASP A 680 28.90 0.61 35.84
C ASP A 680 29.83 1.55 35.06
N GLY A 681 29.65 1.66 33.73
CA GLY A 681 30.45 2.50 32.85
C GLY A 681 31.78 1.89 32.41
N ASN A 682 32.04 0.61 32.69
CA ASN A 682 33.25 -0.08 32.25
C ASN A 682 33.12 -0.52 30.79
N LEU A 683 34.18 -0.36 30.00
CA LEU A 683 34.19 -0.79 28.60
C LEU A 683 33.92 -2.30 28.49
N LEU A 684 32.87 -2.66 27.73
CA LEU A 684 32.62 -4.05 27.36
C LEU A 684 33.60 -4.45 26.24
N SER A 685 34.03 -5.71 26.25
CA SER A 685 35.04 -6.19 25.32
C SER A 685 34.44 -6.49 23.94
N PRO A 686 34.89 -5.83 22.86
CA PRO A 686 34.53 -6.25 21.50
C PRO A 686 35.04 -7.66 21.22
N ASN A 687 34.37 -8.36 20.30
CA ASN A 687 34.85 -9.65 19.81
C ASN A 687 35.95 -9.45 18.75
N VAL A 688 37.15 -9.06 19.21
CA VAL A 688 38.28 -8.62 18.37
C VAL A 688 38.72 -9.66 17.33
N SER A 689 38.60 -10.96 17.64
CA SER A 689 39.10 -12.04 16.78
C SER A 689 38.49 -12.12 15.38
N TYR A 690 37.28 -11.59 15.18
CA TYR A 690 36.58 -11.69 13.89
C TYR A 690 36.72 -10.44 13.02
N MET A 691 36.92 -9.27 13.64
CA MET A 691 37.30 -8.07 12.91
C MET A 691 38.65 -8.25 12.19
N GLN A 692 39.57 -9.04 12.76
CA GLN A 692 40.82 -9.39 12.09
C GLN A 692 40.67 -10.18 10.78
N GLN A 693 39.49 -10.76 10.51
CA GLN A 693 39.21 -11.50 9.26
C GLN A 693 38.47 -10.64 8.23
N CYS A 694 37.91 -9.50 8.63
CA CYS A 694 37.18 -8.60 7.75
C CYS A 694 38.15 -7.90 6.79
N LYS A 695 37.79 -7.87 5.49
CA LYS A 695 38.48 -7.06 4.48
C LYS A 695 37.93 -5.64 4.49
N VAL A 696 38.81 -4.66 4.60
CA VAL A 696 38.41 -3.25 4.69
C VAL A 696 38.86 -2.48 3.46
N TYR A 697 37.93 -1.77 2.83
CA TYR A 697 38.16 -0.95 1.65
C TYR A 697 37.90 0.52 1.97
N VAL A 698 38.83 1.39 1.58
CA VAL A 698 38.75 2.85 1.81
C VAL A 698 39.20 3.60 0.55
N PRO A 699 38.88 4.90 0.40
CA PRO A 699 39.40 5.68 -0.73
C PRO A 699 40.94 5.61 -0.78
N ALA A 700 41.51 5.47 -1.98
CA ALA A 700 42.96 5.31 -2.14
C ALA A 700 43.76 6.45 -1.46
N THR A 701 43.22 7.67 -1.47
CA THR A 701 43.80 8.86 -0.83
C THR A 701 43.76 8.83 0.70
N ALA A 702 42.98 7.94 1.30
CA ALA A 702 42.72 7.87 2.74
C ALA A 702 43.37 6.65 3.43
N ILE A 703 44.07 5.78 2.69
CA ILE A 703 44.66 4.54 3.25
C ILE A 703 45.54 4.83 4.46
N GLU A 704 46.47 5.78 4.35
CA GLU A 704 47.37 6.11 5.45
C GLU A 704 46.64 6.75 6.65
N THR A 705 45.60 7.55 6.39
CA THR A 705 44.73 8.12 7.43
C THR A 705 44.00 7.02 8.21
N TYR A 706 43.40 6.06 7.51
CA TYR A 706 42.72 4.93 8.15
C TYR A 706 43.71 4.02 8.89
N LYS A 707 44.86 3.73 8.29
CA LYS A 707 45.91 2.90 8.90
C LYS A 707 46.45 3.48 10.20
N ALA A 708 46.49 4.80 10.34
CA ALA A 708 46.89 5.51 11.55
C ALA A 708 45.77 5.67 12.60
N SER A 709 44.55 5.24 12.29
CA SER A 709 43.38 5.41 13.15
C SER A 709 43.23 4.30 14.18
N VAL A 710 42.41 4.55 15.20
CA VAL A 710 42.06 3.57 16.24
C VAL A 710 41.50 2.25 15.68
N TRP A 711 40.96 2.27 14.46
CA TRP A 711 40.47 1.08 13.76
C TRP A 711 41.55 0.09 13.33
N PHE A 712 42.83 0.48 13.30
CA PHE A 712 43.94 -0.36 12.84
C PHE A 712 45.15 -0.34 13.77
N THR A 713 45.33 0.72 14.56
CA THR A 713 46.50 0.89 15.42
C THR A 713 46.35 0.31 16.81
N GLY A 714 45.22 -0.36 17.12
CA GLY A 714 44.81 -0.90 18.42
C GLY A 714 45.93 -0.80 19.46
N THR A 715 45.90 0.25 20.28
CA THR A 715 47.03 0.53 21.17
C THR A 715 47.22 -0.63 22.16
N ASP A 716 48.37 -1.28 22.07
CA ASP A 716 48.95 -2.08 23.15
C ASP A 716 49.17 -1.15 24.35
N ALA A 717 48.23 -1.15 25.27
CA ALA A 717 48.45 -0.65 26.61
C ALA A 717 47.90 -1.67 27.60
N TYR A 718 48.68 -2.71 27.90
CA TYR A 718 48.91 -3.26 29.25
C TYR A 718 49.93 -4.41 29.19
N ASP A 719 51.20 -4.08 29.39
CA ASP A 719 52.31 -5.03 29.50
C ASP A 719 52.41 -5.55 30.96
N LYS A 720 51.36 -6.21 31.46
CA LYS A 720 51.38 -6.90 32.76
C LYS A 720 50.73 -8.29 32.68
N PRO A 721 51.43 -9.37 33.09
CA PRO A 721 50.83 -10.69 33.16
C PRO A 721 49.76 -10.73 34.26
N GLY A 722 48.51 -10.93 33.86
CA GLY A 722 47.38 -11.14 34.78
C GLY A 722 46.27 -10.09 34.78
N VAL A 723 46.31 -9.06 33.93
CA VAL A 723 45.21 -8.09 33.76
C VAL A 723 44.95 -7.91 32.27
N TYR A 724 43.78 -8.32 31.77
CA TYR A 724 43.42 -8.18 30.35
C TYR A 724 43.08 -6.71 30.03
N PRO A 725 43.76 -6.04 29.06
CA PRO A 725 43.16 -4.91 28.37
C PRO A 725 42.18 -5.44 27.33
N LYS A 726 40.90 -5.13 27.47
CA LYS A 726 39.85 -5.76 26.68
C LYS A 726 38.86 -4.69 26.24
N GLY A 727 39.00 -4.17 25.01
CA GLY A 727 38.20 -3.01 24.61
C GLY A 727 38.52 -2.28 23.31
N GLN A 728 39.44 -2.72 22.44
CA GLN A 728 39.80 -1.93 21.25
C GLN A 728 39.45 -2.65 19.94
N LEU A 729 38.61 -2.01 19.13
CA LEU A 729 38.31 -2.38 17.75
C LEU A 729 39.58 -2.23 16.92
N TYR A 730 40.17 -3.31 16.43
CA TYR A 730 41.17 -3.19 15.37
C TYR A 730 41.00 -4.25 14.29
N PHE A 731 40.94 -3.80 13.05
CA PHE A 731 41.07 -4.62 11.86
C PHE A 731 42.54 -4.97 11.65
N ASN A 732 42.80 -6.10 10.99
CA ASN A 732 44.15 -6.43 10.56
C ASN A 732 44.58 -5.42 9.48
N ALA A 733 45.72 -4.74 9.67
CA ALA A 733 46.27 -3.80 8.71
C ALA A 733 46.57 -4.45 7.35
N ASP A 734 46.88 -5.75 7.32
CA ASP A 734 47.09 -6.50 6.07
C ASP A 734 45.80 -6.68 5.25
N ASN A 735 44.63 -6.49 5.88
CA ASN A 735 43.33 -6.56 5.22
C ASN A 735 42.80 -5.20 4.73
N LEU A 736 43.56 -4.11 4.92
CA LEU A 736 43.21 -2.79 4.42
C LEU A 736 43.62 -2.66 2.95
N SER A 737 42.70 -2.22 2.09
CA SER A 737 42.93 -2.05 0.66
C SER A 737 42.25 -0.80 0.10
N ALA A 738 42.76 -0.30 -1.03
CA ALA A 738 42.10 0.76 -1.78
C ALA A 738 40.78 0.25 -2.38
N ILE A 739 39.74 1.09 -2.41
CA ILE A 739 38.64 0.92 -3.35
C ILE A 739 39.25 1.00 -4.75
N THR A 740 39.14 -0.08 -5.53
CA THR A 740 39.51 -0.10 -6.95
C THR A 740 38.27 0.31 -7.74
N GLU A 741 38.42 1.29 -8.63
CA GLU A 741 37.35 1.74 -9.53
C GLU A 741 36.85 0.64 -10.45
#